data_AF-A0A542ZPS3-F1
#
_entry.id   AF-A0A542ZPS3-F1
#
_cell.length_a   1.000
_cell.length_b   1.000
_cell.length_c   1.000
_cell.angle_alpha   90.00
_cell.angle_beta   90.00
_cell.angle_gamma   90.00
#
_symmetry.space_group_name_H-M   'P 1'
#
loop_
_entity.id
_entity.type
_entity.pdbx_description
1 polymer ?
#
loop_
_entity_poly.entity_id
_entity_poly.type
_entity_poly.pdbx_seq_one_letter_code
_entity_poly.pdbx_strand_id
1 'polypeptide(L)'
;MPVLVAGVLAIGVVVAGMTAYAGVPKLPGLEGFHLGTSVVAGVIHAVGWLAALTLLGLLCAVLLLKPHAPEGARELSSAPHPLGSHVEGWLGWARVASYVWLGSSIVGMPLVSAAALGVPFTYAVFGFDTFLSSSQTAQMWLVQTLVAAVVAALVTFGRTIGGLTVAGYLVVLGLLPSVVVGTVSVGRDHDFATDAALVASLGLSAWAAMALGVLLAGSGSETDTDMVTATQRHQWVSLPALLVVVAGGLVVSWQGLAGESPTGNIFGVLHLTAAAALVLAIVNWFVRLGLAPTARLRSIGIDVVLLGIAIGADVAANLVAPPRYAVPQSIQENYLGYTVDHAPTLATLLGPGRPNVFFVTVTVLALGLYWFGYLRLRRRGIDWPVSRLALWTLGWAVMFAVSATGLWKFSGAMFSVHMGVHMSVNMVAPVLIVMGAPITLALRVLPSHRGSATPGPREVLAALLAWRPLNYLMHPLAVWLYFVTAFYGLYFSSLFDWAMRYHWAHQFMNVHFMFTGLLFYGLVIGADKPPRPLPYVGKIGFLFSAMPFHAFFAVGILSSPALLAPTFYPSLDIAWMGDLLADQNLGGQITWATGEIPMLMVIIALVFQWVKEDTRDAKRKDRAMDSGLDDSFEAYNAMLQQLSEQHGGARRGPQDESDR
;
A
#
# COMPACT_ATOMS: atom_id res chain seq x y z
N MET A 1 -20.79 17.75 -17.91
CA MET A 1 -21.21 16.90 -19.06
C MET A 1 -20.40 15.61 -19.18
N PRO A 2 -19.05 15.60 -19.26
CA PRO A 2 -18.30 14.36 -19.54
C PRO A 2 -18.45 13.27 -18.48
N VAL A 3 -18.51 13.63 -17.19
CA VAL A 3 -18.73 12.68 -16.07
C VAL A 3 -20.08 11.97 -16.18
N LEU A 4 -21.14 12.70 -16.56
CA LEU A 4 -22.47 12.10 -16.76
C LEU A 4 -22.47 11.16 -17.97
N VAL A 5 -21.83 11.57 -19.08
CA VAL A 5 -21.69 10.73 -20.28
C VAL A 5 -20.91 9.45 -19.94
N ALA A 6 -19.82 9.55 -19.20
CA ALA A 6 -19.05 8.41 -18.72
C ALA A 6 -19.92 7.43 -17.91
N GLY A 7 -20.77 7.96 -17.00
CA GLY A 7 -21.71 7.14 -16.23
C GLY A 7 -22.76 6.44 -17.10
N VAL A 8 -23.37 7.16 -18.05
CA VAL A 8 -24.35 6.57 -18.98
C VAL A 8 -23.73 5.49 -19.85
N LEU A 9 -22.52 5.71 -20.37
CA LEU A 9 -21.81 4.73 -21.18
C LEU A 9 -21.37 3.51 -20.37
N ALA A 10 -20.89 3.70 -19.13
CA ALA A 10 -20.56 2.60 -18.24
C ALA A 10 -21.78 1.69 -18.01
N ILE A 11 -22.92 2.28 -17.67
CA ILE A 11 -24.19 1.58 -17.50
C ILE A 11 -24.63 0.88 -18.79
N GLY A 12 -24.53 1.57 -19.93
CA GLY A 12 -24.88 1.02 -21.24
C GLY A 12 -24.05 -0.21 -21.60
N VAL A 13 -22.74 -0.17 -21.36
CA VAL A 13 -21.84 -1.33 -21.59
C VAL A 13 -22.19 -2.48 -20.65
N VAL A 14 -22.47 -2.21 -19.37
CA VAL A 14 -22.92 -3.24 -18.42
C VAL A 14 -24.21 -3.92 -18.88
N VAL A 15 -25.23 -3.12 -19.23
CA VAL A 15 -26.52 -3.65 -19.68
C VAL A 15 -26.35 -4.47 -20.95
N ALA A 16 -25.56 -4.00 -21.92
CA ALA A 16 -25.28 -4.72 -23.15
C ALA A 16 -24.53 -6.04 -22.88
N GLY A 17 -23.52 -6.01 -22.01
CA GLY A 17 -22.74 -7.18 -21.62
C GLY A 17 -23.59 -8.26 -20.93
N MET A 18 -24.42 -7.86 -19.96
CA MET A 18 -25.32 -8.79 -19.25
C MET A 18 -26.41 -9.36 -20.18
N THR A 19 -26.92 -8.55 -21.10
CA THR A 19 -27.91 -9.00 -22.10
C THR A 19 -27.29 -10.00 -23.06
N ALA A 20 -26.06 -9.76 -23.52
CA ALA A 20 -25.33 -10.69 -24.37
C ALA A 20 -25.00 -12.00 -23.62
N TYR A 21 -24.65 -11.91 -22.33
CA TYR A 21 -24.34 -13.08 -21.51
C TYR A 21 -25.58 -13.97 -21.24
N ALA A 22 -26.79 -13.40 -21.26
CA ALA A 22 -28.03 -14.16 -21.09
C ALA A 22 -28.22 -15.30 -22.10
N GLY A 23 -27.61 -15.19 -23.29
CA GLY A 23 -27.65 -16.20 -24.33
C GLY A 23 -26.56 -17.26 -24.26
N VAL A 24 -25.65 -17.19 -23.27
CA VAL A 24 -24.50 -18.09 -23.15
C VAL A 24 -24.90 -19.38 -22.40
N PRO A 25 -24.44 -20.57 -22.84
CA PRO A 25 -24.67 -21.81 -22.11
C PRO A 25 -24.19 -21.74 -20.67
N LYS A 26 -24.96 -22.35 -19.76
CA LYS A 26 -24.67 -22.32 -18.33
C LYS A 26 -23.57 -23.30 -17.97
N LEU A 27 -22.77 -22.93 -16.97
CA LEU A 27 -21.74 -23.82 -16.41
C LEU A 27 -22.37 -24.76 -15.38
N PRO A 28 -21.89 -26.01 -15.26
CA PRO A 28 -22.28 -26.90 -14.16
C PRO A 28 -22.04 -26.24 -12.80
N GLY A 29 -23.02 -26.28 -11.91
CA GLY A 29 -22.96 -25.61 -10.60
C GLY A 29 -23.25 -24.10 -10.62
N LEU A 30 -23.35 -23.48 -11.79
CA LEU A 30 -23.79 -22.10 -12.00
C LEU A 30 -25.00 -22.10 -12.96
N GLU A 31 -26.01 -22.89 -12.57
CA GLU A 31 -27.22 -23.12 -13.36
C GLU A 31 -28.24 -21.96 -13.27
N GLY A 32 -28.01 -21.01 -12.37
CA GLY A 32 -28.75 -19.77 -12.29
C GLY A 32 -28.18 -18.71 -13.23
N PHE A 33 -29.04 -18.08 -14.03
CA PHE A 33 -28.76 -16.75 -14.55
C PHE A 33 -30.05 -15.95 -14.43
N HIS A 34 -30.00 -14.86 -13.67
CA HIS A 34 -31.14 -13.96 -13.50
C HIS A 34 -30.79 -12.58 -14.04
N LEU A 35 -31.17 -12.32 -15.29
CA LEU A 35 -30.83 -11.09 -16.02
C LEU A 35 -31.09 -9.82 -15.20
N GLY A 36 -32.26 -9.75 -14.55
CA GLY A 36 -32.61 -8.60 -13.72
C GLY A 36 -31.66 -8.40 -12.54
N THR A 37 -31.23 -9.48 -11.88
CA THR A 37 -30.26 -9.39 -10.78
C THR A 37 -28.90 -8.96 -11.32
N SER A 38 -28.41 -9.60 -12.38
CA SER A 38 -27.09 -9.31 -12.95
C SER A 38 -26.98 -7.89 -13.50
N VAL A 39 -28.02 -7.38 -14.15
CA VAL A 39 -28.07 -5.98 -14.62
C VAL A 39 -28.06 -5.01 -13.45
N VAL A 40 -28.93 -5.20 -12.44
CA VAL A 40 -28.99 -4.29 -11.28
C VAL A 40 -27.70 -4.34 -10.48
N ALA A 41 -27.14 -5.54 -10.25
CA ALA A 41 -25.85 -5.72 -9.60
C ALA A 41 -24.71 -5.02 -10.34
N GLY A 42 -24.63 -5.20 -11.67
CA GLY A 42 -23.64 -4.52 -12.49
C GLY A 42 -23.77 -3.01 -12.49
N VAL A 43 -25.00 -2.47 -12.53
CA VAL A 43 -25.24 -1.03 -12.45
C VAL A 43 -24.80 -0.48 -11.09
N ILE A 44 -25.18 -1.12 -9.98
CA ILE A 44 -24.76 -0.70 -8.64
C ILE A 44 -23.24 -0.77 -8.48
N HIS A 45 -22.62 -1.82 -9.03
CA HIS A 45 -21.17 -1.98 -9.00
C HIS A 45 -20.47 -0.86 -9.80
N ALA A 46 -20.94 -0.55 -11.01
CA ALA A 46 -20.41 0.53 -11.83
C ALA A 46 -20.60 1.91 -11.18
N VAL A 47 -21.77 2.17 -10.58
CA VAL A 47 -22.03 3.40 -9.82
C VAL A 47 -21.06 3.54 -8.65
N GLY A 48 -20.80 2.46 -7.91
CA GLY A 48 -19.85 2.45 -6.81
C GLY A 48 -18.42 2.79 -7.23
N TRP A 49 -17.93 2.15 -8.31
CA TRP A 49 -16.61 2.46 -8.87
C TRP A 49 -16.50 3.90 -9.35
N LEU A 50 -17.49 4.39 -10.11
CA LEU A 50 -17.52 5.77 -10.59
C LEU A 50 -17.56 6.77 -9.44
N ALA A 51 -18.33 6.49 -8.38
CA ALA A 51 -18.41 7.34 -7.19
C ALA A 51 -17.08 7.38 -6.43
N ALA A 52 -16.43 6.23 -6.22
CA ALA A 52 -15.13 6.13 -5.56
C ALA A 52 -14.03 6.86 -6.36
N LEU A 53 -13.96 6.67 -7.68
CA LEU A 53 -12.98 7.35 -8.52
C LEU A 53 -13.25 8.84 -8.64
N THR A 54 -14.52 9.26 -8.65
CA THR A 54 -14.91 10.68 -8.58
C THR A 54 -14.49 11.29 -7.25
N LEU A 55 -14.71 10.58 -6.14
CA LEU A 55 -14.23 11.00 -4.82
C LEU A 55 -12.69 11.14 -4.82
N LEU A 56 -11.97 10.17 -5.36
CA LEU A 56 -10.51 10.23 -5.45
C LEU A 56 -10.04 11.41 -6.31
N GLY A 57 -10.73 11.69 -7.41
CA GLY A 57 -10.50 12.87 -8.25
C GLY A 57 -10.76 14.19 -7.52
N LEU A 58 -11.84 14.28 -6.76
CA LEU A 58 -12.16 15.44 -5.93
C LEU A 58 -11.11 15.65 -4.83
N LEU A 59 -10.67 14.59 -4.16
CA LEU A 59 -9.59 14.67 -3.17
C LEU A 59 -8.27 15.08 -3.84
N CYS A 60 -7.95 14.56 -5.02
CA CYS A 60 -6.78 14.99 -5.80
C CYS A 60 -6.86 16.47 -6.17
N ALA A 61 -8.04 16.95 -6.61
CA ALA A 61 -8.28 18.34 -6.91
C ALA A 61 -8.07 19.24 -5.69
N VAL A 62 -8.67 18.86 -4.56
CA VAL A 62 -8.53 19.55 -3.28
C VAL A 62 -7.06 19.57 -2.85
N LEU A 63 -6.37 18.43 -2.81
CA LEU A 63 -5.04 18.31 -2.21
C LEU A 63 -3.91 18.85 -3.07
N LEU A 64 -4.03 18.80 -4.40
CA LEU A 64 -2.89 19.04 -5.31
C LEU A 64 -3.12 20.15 -6.33
N LEU A 65 -4.37 20.50 -6.65
CA LEU A 65 -4.67 21.38 -7.78
C LEU A 65 -5.24 22.74 -7.38
N LYS A 66 -5.82 22.88 -6.20
CA LYS A 66 -6.42 24.15 -5.75
C LYS A 66 -5.51 24.95 -4.80
N PRO A 67 -5.47 26.28 -4.96
CA PRO A 67 -4.94 27.21 -3.97
C PRO A 67 -5.52 26.93 -2.57
N HIS A 68 -4.72 27.12 -1.52
CA HIS A 68 -5.06 27.01 -0.10
C HIS A 68 -4.77 28.31 0.68
N ALA A 69 -4.32 29.37 0.02
CA ALA A 69 -3.85 30.57 0.71
C ALA A 69 -4.94 31.23 1.57
N PRO A 70 -4.68 31.48 2.86
CA PRO A 70 -5.30 32.58 3.60
C PRO A 70 -4.51 33.87 3.34
N GLU A 71 -5.19 35.02 3.26
CA GLU A 71 -4.55 36.33 3.35
C GLU A 71 -3.68 36.39 4.63
N GLY A 72 -2.35 36.51 4.48
CA GLY A 72 -1.45 36.92 5.57
C GLY A 72 -0.55 35.89 6.27
N ALA A 73 -0.62 34.58 5.99
CA ALA A 73 0.20 33.60 6.73
C ALA A 73 1.61 33.41 6.10
N ARG A 74 2.59 34.20 6.55
CA ARG A 74 4.02 34.11 6.14
C ARG A 74 4.86 33.07 6.89
N GLU A 75 4.30 32.33 7.85
CA GLU A 75 5.05 31.31 8.60
C GLU A 75 4.34 29.94 8.55
N LEU A 76 4.93 28.99 7.81
CA LEU A 76 4.59 27.57 7.93
C LEU A 76 5.05 27.06 9.31
N SER A 77 4.23 27.28 10.33
CA SER A 77 4.37 26.59 11.62
C SER A 77 3.84 25.15 11.51
N SER A 78 4.25 24.29 12.45
CA SER A 78 3.83 22.89 12.63
C SER A 78 2.34 22.71 13.00
N ALA A 79 1.52 23.73 12.80
CA ALA A 79 0.08 23.69 13.04
C ALA A 79 -0.61 22.78 12.01
N PRO A 80 -1.71 22.10 12.39
CA PRO A 80 -2.51 21.34 11.44
C PRO A 80 -2.98 22.28 10.33
N HIS A 81 -2.50 22.08 9.09
CA HIS A 81 -2.87 22.89 7.93
C HIS A 81 -4.40 22.84 7.73
N PRO A 82 -5.15 23.87 8.16
CA PRO A 82 -6.59 23.88 8.03
C PRO A 82 -6.96 24.25 6.60
N LEU A 83 -8.01 23.64 6.06
CA LEU A 83 -8.50 23.96 4.72
C LEU A 83 -9.18 25.34 4.74
N GLY A 84 -8.96 26.14 3.68
CA GLY A 84 -9.65 27.41 3.51
C GLY A 84 -11.12 27.23 3.09
N SER A 85 -11.95 28.24 3.33
CA SER A 85 -13.39 28.23 3.02
C SER A 85 -13.71 28.05 1.53
N HIS A 86 -12.80 28.43 0.64
CA HIS A 86 -12.93 28.29 -0.82
C HIS A 86 -12.97 26.83 -1.30
N VAL A 87 -12.53 25.87 -0.48
CA VAL A 87 -12.55 24.44 -0.81
C VAL A 87 -13.85 23.77 -0.36
N GLU A 88 -14.69 24.43 0.44
CA GLU A 88 -15.87 23.81 1.08
C GLU A 88 -16.89 23.29 0.05
N GLY A 89 -17.08 24.00 -1.07
CA GLY A 89 -17.93 23.52 -2.17
C GLY A 89 -17.44 22.20 -2.78
N TRP A 90 -16.12 22.02 -2.90
CA TRP A 90 -15.50 20.79 -3.39
C TRP A 90 -15.64 19.65 -2.39
N LEU A 91 -15.48 19.95 -1.10
CA LEU A 91 -15.72 18.99 -0.02
C LEU A 91 -17.20 18.58 0.03
N GLY A 92 -18.13 19.47 -0.29
CA GLY A 92 -19.55 19.14 -0.46
C GLY A 92 -19.77 18.05 -1.49
N TRP A 93 -19.19 18.19 -2.70
CA TRP A 93 -19.25 17.16 -3.73
C TRP A 93 -18.50 15.88 -3.33
N ALA A 94 -17.39 16.00 -2.62
CA ALA A 94 -16.65 14.83 -2.11
C ALA A 94 -17.50 14.04 -1.10
N ARG A 95 -18.24 14.73 -0.21
CA ARG A 95 -19.18 14.08 0.73
C ARG A 95 -20.26 13.33 -0.04
N VAL A 96 -20.88 13.95 -1.04
CA VAL A 96 -21.89 13.29 -1.89
C VAL A 96 -21.30 12.04 -2.55
N ALA A 97 -20.14 12.14 -3.19
CA ALA A 97 -19.49 11.00 -3.82
C ALA A 97 -19.16 9.89 -2.80
N SER A 98 -18.72 10.24 -1.59
CA SER A 98 -18.47 9.27 -0.51
C SER A 98 -19.74 8.58 -0.03
N TYR A 99 -20.87 9.28 0.05
CA TYR A 99 -22.15 8.69 0.45
C TYR A 99 -22.73 7.81 -0.65
N VAL A 100 -22.57 8.19 -1.92
CA VAL A 100 -22.96 7.33 -3.05
C VAL A 100 -22.12 6.06 -3.06
N TRP A 101 -20.80 6.16 -2.85
CA TRP A 101 -19.93 4.99 -2.76
C TRP A 101 -20.31 4.08 -1.58
N LEU A 102 -20.54 4.65 -0.39
CA LEU A 102 -21.01 3.92 0.78
C LEU A 102 -22.36 3.23 0.52
N GLY A 103 -23.35 3.96 0.01
CA GLY A 103 -24.67 3.43 -0.30
C GLY A 103 -24.62 2.31 -1.34
N SER A 104 -23.84 2.50 -2.40
CA SER A 104 -23.62 1.47 -3.42
C SER A 104 -22.91 0.23 -2.87
N SER A 105 -22.03 0.38 -1.87
CA SER A 105 -21.35 -0.74 -1.21
C SER A 105 -22.30 -1.56 -0.33
N ILE A 106 -23.17 -0.88 0.42
CA ILE A 106 -24.22 -1.53 1.23
C ILE A 106 -25.19 -2.30 0.34
N VAL A 107 -25.69 -1.65 -0.73
CA VAL A 107 -26.69 -2.23 -1.64
C VAL A 107 -26.07 -3.31 -2.53
N GLY A 108 -24.82 -3.14 -2.95
CA GLY A 108 -24.08 -4.07 -3.78
C GLY A 108 -23.81 -5.40 -3.10
N MET A 109 -23.63 -5.41 -1.77
CA MET A 109 -23.31 -6.61 -0.99
C MET A 109 -24.27 -7.78 -1.24
N PRO A 110 -25.61 -7.68 -1.03
CA PRO A 110 -26.52 -8.77 -1.39
C PRO A 110 -26.72 -8.94 -2.91
N LEU A 111 -26.69 -7.85 -3.69
CA LEU A 111 -26.99 -7.89 -5.12
C LEU A 111 -25.93 -8.62 -5.95
N VAL A 112 -24.66 -8.28 -5.75
CA VAL A 112 -23.54 -8.88 -6.48
C VAL A 112 -23.34 -10.31 -6.04
N SER A 113 -23.52 -10.62 -4.75
CA SER A 113 -23.53 -12.00 -4.28
C SER A 113 -24.66 -12.84 -4.92
N ALA A 114 -25.86 -12.28 -5.05
CA ALA A 114 -26.96 -12.95 -5.74
C ALA A 114 -26.67 -13.15 -7.23
N ALA A 115 -26.08 -12.14 -7.89
CA ALA A 115 -25.71 -12.22 -9.30
C ALA A 115 -24.65 -13.31 -9.55
N ALA A 116 -23.66 -13.43 -8.66
CA ALA A 116 -22.62 -14.46 -8.74
C ALA A 116 -23.18 -15.89 -8.61
N LEU A 117 -24.26 -16.07 -7.84
CA LEU A 117 -24.97 -17.37 -7.73
C LEU A 117 -26.10 -17.54 -8.76
N GLY A 118 -26.38 -16.51 -9.56
CA GLY A 118 -27.42 -16.56 -10.58
C GLY A 118 -28.86 -16.59 -10.05
N VAL A 119 -29.08 -16.11 -8.82
CA VAL A 119 -30.40 -16.13 -8.14
C VAL A 119 -31.09 -14.75 -8.15
N PRO A 120 -32.41 -14.67 -7.95
CA PRO A 120 -33.09 -13.40 -7.71
C PRO A 120 -32.50 -12.68 -6.49
N PHE A 121 -32.34 -11.35 -6.57
CA PHE A 121 -31.75 -10.58 -5.47
C PHE A 121 -32.52 -10.67 -4.14
N THR A 122 -33.83 -10.92 -4.19
CA THR A 122 -34.67 -11.13 -3.01
C THR A 122 -34.17 -12.29 -2.16
N TYR A 123 -33.63 -13.33 -2.79
CA TYR A 123 -33.06 -14.49 -2.09
C TYR A 123 -31.87 -14.09 -1.21
N ALA A 124 -30.97 -13.25 -1.72
CA ALA A 124 -29.82 -12.76 -0.95
C ALA A 124 -30.20 -11.74 0.11
N VAL A 125 -31.26 -10.93 -0.11
CA VAL A 125 -31.75 -9.98 0.89
C VAL A 125 -32.36 -10.69 2.09
N PHE A 126 -33.20 -11.71 1.86
CA PHE A 126 -33.84 -12.46 2.95
C PHE A 126 -32.93 -13.50 3.61
N GLY A 127 -31.89 -13.98 2.91
CA GLY A 127 -30.87 -14.90 3.44
C GLY A 127 -29.53 -14.25 3.74
N PHE A 128 -29.51 -12.95 4.08
CA PHE A 128 -28.30 -12.14 4.18
C PHE A 128 -27.23 -12.72 5.12
N ASP A 129 -27.66 -13.31 6.24
CA ASP A 129 -26.79 -13.96 7.24
C ASP A 129 -26.01 -15.14 6.65
N THR A 130 -26.69 -15.97 5.87
CA THR A 130 -26.11 -17.11 5.18
C THR A 130 -25.11 -16.64 4.14
N PHE A 131 -25.48 -15.68 3.30
CA PHE A 131 -24.56 -15.11 2.30
C PHE A 131 -23.31 -14.52 2.94
N LEU A 132 -23.46 -13.75 4.03
CA LEU A 132 -22.31 -13.13 4.70
C LEU A 132 -21.37 -14.16 5.34
N SER A 133 -21.91 -15.24 5.90
CA SER A 133 -21.10 -16.29 6.52
C SER A 133 -20.48 -17.26 5.50
N SER A 134 -21.09 -17.45 4.33
CA SER A 134 -20.69 -18.48 3.36
C SER A 134 -20.06 -17.95 2.06
N SER A 135 -20.11 -16.65 1.78
CA SER A 135 -19.62 -16.07 0.51
C SER A 135 -18.47 -15.08 0.72
N GLN A 136 -17.33 -15.34 0.05
CA GLN A 136 -16.23 -14.37 0.00
C GLN A 136 -16.64 -13.07 -0.67
N THR A 137 -17.51 -13.12 -1.67
CA THR A 137 -18.05 -11.94 -2.34
C THR A 137 -18.78 -11.06 -1.31
N ALA A 138 -19.69 -11.62 -0.51
CA ALA A 138 -20.39 -10.85 0.51
C ALA A 138 -19.42 -10.24 1.55
N GLN A 139 -18.46 -11.03 2.05
CA GLN A 139 -17.45 -10.57 3.02
C GLN A 139 -16.58 -9.43 2.48
N MET A 140 -16.20 -9.51 1.21
CA MET A 140 -15.46 -8.46 0.50
C MET A 140 -16.24 -7.15 0.43
N TRP A 141 -17.54 -7.21 0.07
CA TRP A 141 -18.40 -6.03 0.06
C TRP A 141 -18.62 -5.44 1.46
N LEU A 142 -18.63 -6.28 2.51
CA LEU A 142 -18.63 -5.80 3.90
C LEU A 142 -17.36 -4.99 4.19
N VAL A 143 -16.18 -5.51 3.85
CA VAL A 143 -14.90 -4.79 4.03
C VAL A 143 -14.92 -3.45 3.30
N GLN A 144 -15.37 -3.43 2.03
CA GLN A 144 -15.50 -2.19 1.26
C GLN A 144 -16.48 -1.21 1.92
N THR A 145 -17.60 -1.69 2.43
CA THR A 145 -18.59 -0.87 3.16
C THR A 145 -17.99 -0.23 4.40
N LEU A 146 -17.23 -0.98 5.20
CA LEU A 146 -16.56 -0.45 6.39
C LEU A 146 -15.52 0.62 6.02
N VAL A 147 -14.72 0.37 4.97
CA VAL A 147 -13.75 1.36 4.48
C VAL A 147 -14.45 2.61 3.94
N ALA A 148 -15.50 2.45 3.15
CA ALA A 148 -16.29 3.56 2.62
C ALA A 148 -16.94 4.39 3.74
N ALA A 149 -17.37 3.75 4.83
CA ALA A 149 -17.92 4.45 6.00
C ALA A 149 -16.85 5.29 6.72
N VAL A 150 -15.64 4.74 6.90
CA VAL A 150 -14.51 5.50 7.47
C VAL A 150 -14.13 6.67 6.57
N VAL A 151 -14.08 6.46 5.25
CA VAL A 151 -13.80 7.54 4.28
C VAL A 151 -14.89 8.61 4.33
N ALA A 152 -16.16 8.23 4.35
CA ALA A 152 -17.27 9.16 4.46
C ALA A 152 -17.16 10.00 5.74
N ALA A 153 -16.80 9.39 6.88
CA ALA A 153 -16.54 10.10 8.13
C ALA A 153 -15.34 11.06 8.01
N LEU A 154 -14.21 10.62 7.43
CA LEU A 154 -13.03 11.45 7.23
C LEU A 154 -13.28 12.64 6.30
N VAL A 155 -14.10 12.49 5.25
CA VAL A 155 -14.44 13.57 4.32
C VAL A 155 -15.50 14.51 4.90
N THR A 156 -16.40 13.99 5.73
CA THR A 156 -17.44 14.79 6.41
C THR A 156 -16.86 15.64 7.53
N PHE A 157 -16.03 15.04 8.39
CA PHE A 157 -15.52 15.67 9.61
C PHE A 157 -14.06 16.13 9.51
N GLY A 158 -13.28 15.56 8.60
CA GLY A 158 -11.87 15.90 8.43
C GLY A 158 -11.69 17.27 7.80
N ARG A 159 -10.91 18.12 8.49
CA ARG A 159 -10.57 19.48 8.03
C ARG A 159 -9.07 19.70 7.82
N THR A 160 -8.30 18.61 7.72
CA THR A 160 -6.85 18.66 7.59
C THR A 160 -6.40 17.95 6.32
N ILE A 161 -5.35 18.47 5.69
CA ILE A 161 -4.69 17.85 4.51
C ILE A 161 -4.31 16.40 4.82
N GLY A 162 -3.77 16.12 6.01
CA GLY A 162 -3.41 14.76 6.42
C GLY A 162 -4.61 13.81 6.46
N GLY A 163 -5.74 14.24 7.03
CA GLY A 163 -6.96 13.41 7.09
C GLY A 163 -7.55 13.12 5.71
N LEU A 164 -7.60 14.11 4.81
CA LEU A 164 -8.04 13.92 3.43
C LEU A 164 -7.06 13.08 2.59
N THR A 165 -5.76 13.18 2.89
CA THR A 165 -4.75 12.32 2.27
C THR A 165 -4.98 10.86 2.65
N VAL A 166 -5.24 10.58 3.92
CA VAL A 166 -5.60 9.23 4.39
C VAL A 166 -6.91 8.75 3.79
N ALA A 167 -7.92 9.63 3.67
CA ALA A 167 -9.15 9.28 2.96
C ALA A 167 -8.87 8.86 1.51
N GLY A 168 -8.00 9.56 0.79
CA GLY A 168 -7.58 9.18 -0.58
C GLY A 168 -6.91 7.80 -0.65
N TYR A 169 -6.00 7.49 0.27
CA TYR A 169 -5.41 6.14 0.36
C TYR A 169 -6.45 5.07 0.68
N LEU A 170 -7.37 5.35 1.58
CA LEU A 170 -8.45 4.41 1.94
C LEU A 170 -9.44 4.21 0.80
N VAL A 171 -9.68 5.20 -0.07
CA VAL A 171 -10.47 5.00 -1.29
C VAL A 171 -9.81 3.97 -2.19
N VAL A 172 -8.50 4.10 -2.46
CA VAL A 172 -7.75 3.15 -3.29
C VAL A 172 -7.77 1.76 -2.64
N LEU A 173 -7.46 1.66 -1.34
CA LEU A 173 -7.47 0.38 -0.62
C LEU A 173 -8.87 -0.25 -0.57
N GLY A 174 -9.93 0.55 -0.47
CA GLY A 174 -11.32 0.09 -0.41
C GLY A 174 -11.84 -0.45 -1.74
N LEU A 175 -11.22 -0.10 -2.88
CA LEU A 175 -11.55 -0.66 -4.18
C LEU A 175 -10.93 -2.05 -4.41
N LEU A 176 -9.78 -2.33 -3.81
CA LEU A 176 -9.02 -3.57 -4.05
C LEU A 176 -9.77 -4.87 -3.70
N PRO A 177 -10.59 -4.96 -2.64
CA PRO A 177 -11.35 -6.18 -2.35
C PRO A 177 -12.16 -6.66 -3.56
N SER A 178 -12.86 -5.75 -4.26
CA SER A 178 -13.67 -6.07 -5.45
C SER A 178 -12.88 -6.62 -6.62
N VAL A 179 -11.59 -6.30 -6.68
CA VAL A 179 -10.68 -6.73 -7.74
C VAL A 179 -10.17 -8.14 -7.46
N VAL A 180 -9.78 -8.42 -6.22
CA VAL A 180 -9.05 -9.66 -5.87
C VAL A 180 -9.95 -10.85 -5.56
N VAL A 181 -11.24 -10.61 -5.26
CA VAL A 181 -12.26 -11.66 -5.04
C VAL A 181 -13.06 -11.94 -6.33
N GLY A 182 -12.73 -11.25 -7.42
CA GLY A 182 -13.37 -11.43 -8.73
C GLY A 182 -12.94 -12.70 -9.47
N THR A 183 -13.31 -12.77 -10.76
CA THR A 183 -13.06 -13.94 -11.62
C THR A 183 -11.59 -14.28 -11.81
N VAL A 184 -10.71 -13.30 -11.57
CA VAL A 184 -9.23 -13.42 -11.62
C VAL A 184 -8.64 -14.36 -10.57
N SER A 185 -9.41 -14.70 -9.52
CA SER A 185 -8.98 -15.57 -8.42
C SER A 185 -9.17 -17.06 -8.69
N VAL A 186 -9.81 -17.41 -9.82
CA VAL A 186 -10.13 -18.79 -10.16
C VAL A 186 -9.29 -19.22 -11.34
N GLY A 187 -8.61 -20.34 -11.21
CA GLY A 187 -7.91 -20.92 -12.33
C GLY A 187 -6.49 -21.37 -12.06
N ARG A 188 -5.98 -22.19 -12.98
CA ARG A 188 -4.55 -22.17 -13.28
C ARG A 188 -4.12 -20.72 -13.60
N ASP A 189 -2.95 -20.36 -13.09
CA ASP A 189 -2.29 -19.06 -13.19
C ASP A 189 -3.07 -17.88 -12.58
N HIS A 190 -4.01 -18.14 -11.66
CA HIS A 190 -4.79 -17.09 -10.98
C HIS A 190 -3.94 -16.17 -10.09
N ASP A 191 -2.79 -16.63 -9.60
CA ASP A 191 -1.84 -15.84 -8.84
C ASP A 191 -1.26 -14.68 -9.67
N PHE A 192 -0.94 -14.94 -10.95
CA PHE A 192 -0.52 -13.88 -11.88
C PHE A 192 -1.68 -12.92 -12.20
N ALA A 193 -2.87 -13.45 -12.48
CA ALA A 193 -4.03 -12.63 -12.83
C ALA A 193 -4.46 -11.72 -11.66
N THR A 194 -4.50 -12.26 -10.44
CA THR A 194 -4.86 -11.51 -9.24
C THR A 194 -3.86 -10.39 -8.94
N ASP A 195 -2.56 -10.69 -9.00
CA ASP A 195 -1.50 -9.68 -8.80
C ASP A 195 -1.54 -8.60 -9.88
N ALA A 196 -1.72 -9.00 -11.14
CA ALA A 196 -1.79 -8.10 -12.29
C ALA A 196 -3.03 -7.19 -12.22
N ALA A 197 -4.19 -7.72 -11.81
CA ALA A 197 -5.41 -6.96 -11.62
C ALA A 197 -5.27 -5.93 -10.49
N LEU A 198 -4.62 -6.31 -9.37
CA LEU A 198 -4.30 -5.39 -8.28
C LEU A 198 -3.41 -4.25 -8.77
N VAL A 199 -2.31 -4.56 -9.47
CA VAL A 199 -1.39 -3.55 -10.02
C VAL A 199 -2.09 -2.65 -11.05
N ALA A 200 -2.91 -3.22 -11.94
CA ALA A 200 -3.70 -2.45 -12.91
C ALA A 200 -4.68 -1.50 -12.20
N SER A 201 -5.31 -1.92 -11.11
CA SER A 201 -6.25 -1.10 -10.34
C SER A 201 -5.58 0.12 -9.69
N LEU A 202 -4.31 -0.02 -9.27
CA LEU A 202 -3.51 1.12 -8.80
C LEU A 202 -3.22 2.11 -9.95
N GLY A 203 -2.87 1.60 -11.14
CA GLY A 203 -2.71 2.40 -12.35
C GLY A 203 -4.01 3.13 -12.76
N LEU A 204 -5.13 2.41 -12.77
CA LEU A 204 -6.45 2.94 -13.09
C LEU A 204 -6.85 4.05 -12.11
N SER A 205 -6.63 3.82 -10.82
CA SER A 205 -6.89 4.82 -9.77
C SER A 205 -6.07 6.09 -9.97
N ALA A 206 -4.78 5.97 -10.31
CA ALA A 206 -3.91 7.12 -10.56
C ALA A 206 -4.33 7.92 -11.81
N TRP A 207 -4.66 7.22 -12.92
CA TRP A 207 -5.15 7.86 -14.14
C TRP A 207 -6.49 8.55 -13.91
N ALA A 208 -7.46 7.86 -13.30
CA ALA A 208 -8.79 8.37 -13.01
C ALA A 208 -8.76 9.56 -12.04
N ALA A 209 -7.99 9.47 -10.95
CA ALA A 209 -7.84 10.56 -9.99
C ALA A 209 -7.36 11.85 -10.67
N MET A 210 -6.40 11.74 -11.58
CA MET A 210 -5.85 12.89 -12.27
C MET A 210 -6.80 13.41 -13.37
N ALA A 211 -7.42 12.51 -14.15
CA ALA A 211 -8.40 12.88 -15.19
C ALA A 211 -9.60 13.62 -14.59
N LEU A 212 -10.23 13.01 -13.58
CA LEU A 212 -11.38 13.57 -12.88
C LEU A 212 -10.98 14.81 -12.08
N GLY A 213 -9.85 14.76 -11.38
CA GLY A 213 -9.36 15.89 -10.58
C GLY A 213 -9.12 17.14 -11.43
N VAL A 214 -8.44 17.01 -12.57
CA VAL A 214 -8.18 18.14 -13.48
C VAL A 214 -9.46 18.61 -14.17
N LEU A 215 -10.30 17.69 -14.66
CA LEU A 215 -11.55 18.06 -15.32
C LEU A 215 -12.48 18.82 -14.38
N LEU A 216 -12.62 18.33 -13.15
CA LEU A 216 -13.46 18.94 -12.13
C LEU A 216 -12.84 20.28 -11.70
N ALA A 217 -11.57 20.32 -11.29
CA ALA A 217 -10.90 21.55 -10.85
C ALA A 217 -10.85 22.65 -11.93
N GLY A 218 -10.70 22.26 -13.21
CA GLY A 218 -10.57 23.17 -14.34
C GLY A 218 -11.86 23.83 -14.79
N SER A 219 -13.03 23.29 -14.42
CA SER A 219 -14.34 23.87 -14.79
C SER A 219 -14.65 25.24 -14.14
N GLY A 220 -13.77 25.74 -13.26
CA GLY A 220 -13.91 27.03 -12.58
C GLY A 220 -12.56 27.63 -12.17
N SER A 221 -11.56 27.62 -13.06
CA SER A 221 -10.27 28.28 -12.81
C SER A 221 -10.35 29.77 -13.19
N GLU A 222 -9.92 30.65 -12.28
CA GLU A 222 -9.88 32.11 -12.48
C GLU A 222 -8.61 32.59 -13.21
N THR A 223 -7.57 31.75 -13.34
CA THR A 223 -6.33 32.07 -14.05
C THR A 223 -5.84 30.93 -14.98
N ASP A 224 -5.16 31.30 -16.07
CA ASP A 224 -4.63 30.36 -17.07
C ASP A 224 -3.45 29.50 -16.54
N THR A 225 -2.70 29.99 -15.55
CA THR A 225 -1.46 29.35 -15.08
C THR A 225 -1.71 28.07 -14.27
N ASP A 226 -2.74 28.05 -13.42
CA ASP A 226 -3.13 26.88 -12.63
C ASP A 226 -3.63 25.74 -13.52
N MET A 227 -4.38 26.09 -14.56
CA MET A 227 -4.88 25.16 -15.57
C MET A 227 -3.75 24.48 -16.35
N VAL A 228 -2.76 25.26 -16.79
CA VAL A 228 -1.58 24.72 -17.50
C VAL A 228 -0.83 23.72 -16.62
N THR A 229 -0.62 24.04 -15.35
CA THR A 229 0.07 23.16 -14.40
C THR A 229 -0.72 21.87 -14.16
N ALA A 230 -2.04 21.97 -13.94
CA ALA A 230 -2.91 20.83 -13.71
C ALA A 230 -2.94 19.87 -14.92
N THR A 231 -3.16 20.42 -16.12
CA THR A 231 -3.17 19.62 -17.36
C THR A 231 -1.81 18.99 -17.66
N GLN A 232 -0.70 19.66 -17.32
CA GLN A 232 0.64 19.10 -17.46
C GLN A 232 0.88 17.93 -16.50
N ARG A 233 0.42 18.03 -15.23
CA ARG A 233 0.51 16.90 -14.27
C ARG A 233 -0.28 15.70 -14.77
N HIS A 234 -1.49 15.91 -15.32
CA HIS A 234 -2.25 14.86 -15.97
C HIS A 234 -1.49 14.20 -17.12
N GLN A 235 -0.85 14.99 -17.99
CA GLN A 235 -0.03 14.45 -19.06
C GLN A 235 1.08 13.52 -18.55
N TRP A 236 1.83 13.92 -17.51
CA TRP A 236 2.93 13.12 -16.98
C TRP A 236 2.48 11.84 -16.27
N VAL A 237 1.33 11.88 -15.59
CA VAL A 237 0.80 10.73 -14.84
C VAL A 237 0.09 9.72 -15.73
N SER A 238 -0.61 10.19 -16.78
CA SER A 238 -1.52 9.35 -17.54
C SER A 238 -0.84 8.23 -18.32
N LEU A 239 0.25 8.50 -19.03
CA LEU A 239 0.86 7.47 -19.88
C LEU A 239 1.42 6.29 -19.05
N PRO A 240 2.25 6.49 -18.01
CA PRO A 240 2.69 5.38 -17.17
C PRO A 240 1.52 4.61 -16.55
N ALA A 241 0.50 5.32 -16.05
CA ALA A 241 -0.68 4.71 -15.47
C ALA A 241 -1.45 3.85 -16.48
N LEU A 242 -1.71 4.38 -17.69
CA LEU A 242 -2.38 3.65 -18.78
C LEU A 242 -1.58 2.41 -19.21
N LEU A 243 -0.26 2.51 -19.32
CA LEU A 243 0.59 1.36 -19.66
C LEU A 243 0.50 0.25 -18.60
N VAL A 244 0.44 0.60 -17.32
CA VAL A 244 0.23 -0.35 -16.23
C VAL A 244 -1.14 -1.02 -16.32
N VAL A 245 -2.21 -0.26 -16.59
CA VAL A 245 -3.56 -0.81 -16.77
C VAL A 245 -3.61 -1.76 -17.96
N VAL A 246 -3.04 -1.38 -19.10
CA VAL A 246 -2.99 -2.23 -20.30
C VAL A 246 -2.19 -3.51 -20.03
N ALA A 247 -1.02 -3.42 -19.41
CA ALA A 247 -0.21 -4.58 -19.10
C ALA A 247 -0.94 -5.58 -18.19
N GLY A 248 -1.59 -5.10 -17.12
CA GLY A 248 -2.35 -5.97 -16.23
C GLY A 248 -3.60 -6.55 -16.90
N GLY A 249 -4.32 -5.75 -17.69
CA GLY A 249 -5.47 -6.21 -18.48
C GLY A 249 -5.11 -7.31 -19.49
N LEU A 250 -3.90 -7.27 -20.08
CA LEU A 250 -3.40 -8.33 -20.95
C LEU A 250 -3.18 -9.65 -20.21
N VAL A 251 -2.61 -9.60 -18.99
CA VAL A 251 -2.40 -10.80 -18.16
C VAL A 251 -3.74 -11.39 -17.73
N VAL A 252 -4.68 -10.55 -17.27
CA VAL A 252 -6.03 -10.97 -16.89
C VAL A 252 -6.77 -11.60 -18.08
N SER A 253 -6.69 -10.97 -19.26
CA SER A 253 -7.32 -11.50 -20.48
C SER A 253 -6.71 -12.83 -20.89
N TRP A 254 -5.37 -12.94 -20.87
CA TRP A 254 -4.65 -14.18 -21.20
C TRP A 254 -5.05 -15.33 -20.27
N GLN A 255 -5.11 -15.05 -18.97
CA GLN A 255 -5.50 -16.05 -17.97
C GLN A 255 -6.97 -16.42 -18.13
N GLY A 256 -7.89 -15.45 -18.25
CA GLY A 256 -9.32 -15.71 -18.32
C GLY A 256 -9.76 -16.42 -19.61
N LEU A 257 -9.17 -16.08 -20.76
CA LEU A 257 -9.53 -16.66 -22.06
C LEU A 257 -9.08 -18.12 -22.21
N ALA A 258 -8.08 -18.57 -21.45
CA ALA A 258 -7.62 -19.95 -21.48
C ALA A 258 -7.31 -20.52 -22.89
N GLY A 259 -6.86 -19.67 -23.81
CA GLY A 259 -6.54 -20.03 -25.20
C GLY A 259 -7.68 -19.85 -26.19
N GLU A 260 -8.88 -19.46 -25.75
CA GLU A 260 -9.99 -19.11 -26.64
C GLU A 260 -9.77 -17.78 -27.36
N SER A 261 -10.44 -17.61 -28.51
CA SER A 261 -10.44 -16.35 -29.24
C SER A 261 -11.10 -15.23 -28.42
N PRO A 262 -10.48 -14.04 -28.33
CA PRO A 262 -11.09 -12.87 -27.67
C PRO A 262 -12.44 -12.44 -28.26
N THR A 263 -12.76 -12.81 -29.51
CA THR A 263 -14.05 -12.50 -30.14
C THR A 263 -15.06 -13.65 -30.06
N GLY A 264 -14.64 -14.82 -29.57
CA GLY A 264 -15.46 -16.04 -29.53
C GLY A 264 -16.45 -16.08 -28.36
N ASN A 265 -16.22 -15.28 -27.32
CA ASN A 265 -17.05 -15.24 -26.12
C ASN A 265 -17.20 -13.81 -25.59
N ILE A 266 -18.27 -13.58 -24.80
CA ILE A 266 -18.59 -12.24 -24.29
C ILE A 266 -17.54 -11.71 -23.30
N PHE A 267 -16.88 -12.59 -22.53
CA PHE A 267 -15.79 -12.20 -21.64
C PHE A 267 -14.64 -11.53 -22.43
N GLY A 268 -14.24 -12.14 -23.54
CA GLY A 268 -13.21 -11.59 -24.44
C GLY A 268 -13.65 -10.30 -25.11
N VAL A 269 -14.91 -10.21 -25.57
CA VAL A 269 -15.45 -8.98 -26.18
C VAL A 269 -15.45 -7.80 -25.20
N LEU A 270 -15.78 -8.04 -23.93
CA LEU A 270 -15.71 -7.02 -22.88
C LEU A 270 -14.25 -6.56 -22.65
N HIS A 271 -13.30 -7.50 -22.59
CA HIS A 271 -11.88 -7.15 -22.47
C HIS A 271 -11.34 -6.39 -23.70
N LEU A 272 -11.77 -6.76 -24.92
CA LEU A 272 -11.46 -6.00 -26.14
C LEU A 272 -12.06 -4.59 -26.10
N THR A 273 -13.26 -4.44 -25.55
CA THR A 273 -13.93 -3.14 -25.37
C THR A 273 -13.14 -2.25 -24.41
N ALA A 274 -12.72 -2.78 -23.26
CA ALA A 274 -11.85 -2.08 -22.32
C ALA A 274 -10.49 -1.73 -22.96
N ALA A 275 -9.86 -2.68 -23.66
CA ALA A 275 -8.59 -2.47 -24.34
C ALA A 275 -8.68 -1.37 -25.43
N ALA A 276 -9.76 -1.36 -26.22
CA ALA A 276 -9.99 -0.32 -27.22
C ALA A 276 -10.12 1.06 -26.57
N ALA A 277 -10.86 1.18 -25.45
CA ALA A 277 -10.97 2.44 -24.72
C ALA A 277 -9.61 2.92 -24.18
N LEU A 278 -8.79 2.01 -23.65
CA LEU A 278 -7.44 2.32 -23.15
C LEU A 278 -6.48 2.72 -24.28
N VAL A 279 -6.51 2.03 -25.42
CA VAL A 279 -5.71 2.40 -26.61
C VAL A 279 -6.12 3.77 -27.12
N LEU A 280 -7.41 4.07 -27.20
CA LEU A 280 -7.91 5.39 -27.56
C LEU A 280 -7.47 6.47 -26.55
N ALA A 281 -7.38 6.15 -25.27
CA ALA A 281 -6.86 7.08 -24.26
C ALA A 281 -5.35 7.35 -24.46
N ILE A 282 -4.57 6.33 -24.83
CA ILE A 282 -3.15 6.50 -25.20
C ILE A 282 -3.01 7.33 -26.48
N VAL A 283 -3.85 7.10 -27.50
CA VAL A 283 -3.86 7.93 -28.72
C VAL A 283 -4.22 9.38 -28.36
N ASN A 284 -5.24 9.59 -27.54
CA ASN A 284 -5.65 10.91 -27.08
C ASN A 284 -4.53 11.61 -26.27
N TRP A 285 -3.72 10.86 -25.52
CA TRP A 285 -2.52 11.36 -24.85
C TRP A 285 -1.50 11.95 -25.84
N PHE A 286 -1.24 11.27 -26.97
CA PHE A 286 -0.35 11.78 -28.03
C PHE A 286 -0.94 13.00 -28.72
N VAL A 287 -2.24 12.97 -29.06
CA VAL A 287 -2.95 14.12 -29.66
C VAL A 287 -2.81 15.35 -28.75
N ARG A 288 -2.92 15.17 -27.43
CA ARG A 288 -2.85 16.26 -26.44
C ARG A 288 -1.52 17.00 -26.42
N LEU A 289 -0.42 16.38 -26.84
CA LEU A 289 0.90 17.04 -26.91
C LEU A 289 0.89 18.27 -27.83
N GLY A 290 0.08 18.24 -28.89
CA GLY A 290 -0.06 19.35 -29.84
C GLY A 290 -1.16 20.37 -29.51
N LEU A 291 -1.91 20.18 -28.42
CA LEU A 291 -3.06 21.02 -28.10
C LEU A 291 -2.68 22.25 -27.25
N ALA A 292 -3.35 23.37 -27.53
CA ALA A 292 -3.36 24.55 -26.66
C ALA A 292 -4.03 24.23 -25.31
N PRO A 293 -3.69 24.94 -24.21
CA PRO A 293 -4.15 24.61 -22.85
C PRO A 293 -5.68 24.42 -22.70
N THR A 294 -6.48 25.30 -23.30
CA THR A 294 -7.95 25.21 -23.27
C THR A 294 -8.49 23.97 -23.99
N ALA A 295 -7.86 23.56 -25.09
CA ALA A 295 -8.19 22.34 -25.81
C ALA A 295 -7.73 21.08 -25.05
N ARG A 296 -6.67 21.15 -24.24
CA ARG A 296 -6.23 20.04 -23.37
C ARG A 296 -7.30 19.64 -22.37
N LEU A 297 -8.00 20.61 -21.76
CA LEU A 297 -9.08 20.32 -20.80
C LEU A 297 -10.25 19.57 -21.48
N ARG A 298 -10.62 19.97 -22.70
CA ARG A 298 -11.65 19.26 -23.49
C ARG A 298 -11.20 17.84 -23.83
N SER A 299 -9.93 17.66 -24.19
CA SER A 299 -9.33 16.34 -24.44
C SER A 299 -9.32 15.46 -23.18
N ILE A 300 -9.09 16.03 -21.97
CA ILE A 300 -9.26 15.29 -20.70
C ILE A 300 -10.71 14.82 -20.51
N GLY A 301 -11.69 15.61 -20.97
CA GLY A 301 -13.09 15.16 -21.01
C GLY A 301 -13.28 13.86 -21.80
N ILE A 302 -12.51 13.65 -22.87
CA ILE A 302 -12.50 12.39 -23.64
C ILE A 302 -11.91 11.24 -22.80
N ASP A 303 -10.82 11.49 -22.05
CA ASP A 303 -10.26 10.48 -21.14
C ASP A 303 -11.31 10.00 -20.12
N VAL A 304 -12.09 10.91 -19.55
CA VAL A 304 -13.15 10.58 -18.59
C VAL A 304 -14.27 9.76 -19.24
N VAL A 305 -14.62 10.04 -20.49
CA VAL A 305 -15.60 9.24 -21.25
C VAL A 305 -15.07 7.83 -21.51
N LEU A 306 -13.81 7.70 -21.95
CA LEU A 306 -13.15 6.42 -22.18
C LEU A 306 -12.97 5.61 -20.89
N LEU A 307 -12.70 6.29 -19.77
CA LEU A 307 -12.68 5.69 -18.44
C LEU A 307 -14.03 5.06 -18.09
N GLY A 308 -15.15 5.74 -18.39
CA GLY A 308 -16.50 5.17 -18.18
C GLY A 308 -16.73 3.88 -18.97
N ILE A 309 -16.31 3.85 -20.25
CA ILE A 309 -16.40 2.65 -21.09
C ILE A 309 -15.55 1.50 -20.51
N ALA A 310 -14.31 1.79 -20.11
CA ALA A 310 -13.40 0.80 -19.53
C ALA A 310 -13.95 0.21 -18.22
N ILE A 311 -14.48 1.05 -17.32
CA ILE A 311 -15.10 0.61 -16.06
C ILE A 311 -16.35 -0.23 -16.34
N GLY A 312 -17.22 0.20 -17.27
CA GLY A 312 -18.42 -0.56 -17.62
C GLY A 312 -18.09 -1.94 -18.17
N ALA A 313 -17.06 -2.03 -19.01
CA ALA A 313 -16.58 -3.29 -19.56
C ALA A 313 -15.96 -4.20 -18.50
N ASP A 314 -15.14 -3.66 -17.60
CA ASP A 314 -14.51 -4.40 -16.50
C ASP A 314 -15.54 -4.92 -15.47
N VAL A 315 -16.49 -4.07 -15.06
CA VAL A 315 -17.58 -4.47 -14.17
C VAL A 315 -18.44 -5.56 -14.79
N ALA A 316 -18.76 -5.45 -16.08
CA ALA A 316 -19.50 -6.48 -16.79
C ALA A 316 -18.69 -7.79 -16.86
N ALA A 317 -17.39 -7.73 -17.14
CA ALA A 317 -16.54 -8.90 -17.25
C ALA A 317 -16.39 -9.64 -15.92
N ASN A 318 -16.41 -8.94 -14.79
CA ASN A 318 -16.40 -9.51 -13.45
C ASN A 318 -17.71 -10.25 -13.08
N LEU A 319 -18.79 -10.03 -13.82
CA LEU A 319 -20.08 -10.71 -13.63
C LEU A 319 -20.31 -11.85 -14.64
N VAL A 320 -19.38 -12.06 -15.56
CA VAL A 320 -19.41 -13.11 -16.57
C VAL A 320 -18.40 -14.19 -16.17
N ALA A 321 -18.81 -15.46 -16.23
CA ALA A 321 -17.85 -16.55 -16.05
C ALA A 321 -16.89 -16.63 -17.26
N PRO A 322 -15.57 -16.49 -17.07
CA PRO A 322 -14.59 -16.60 -18.15
C PRO A 322 -14.45 -18.04 -18.65
N PRO A 323 -13.96 -18.26 -19.89
CA PRO A 323 -13.64 -19.58 -20.43
C PRO A 323 -12.82 -20.47 -19.50
N ARG A 324 -11.91 -19.89 -18.71
CA ARG A 324 -11.11 -20.59 -17.68
C ARG A 324 -11.93 -21.47 -16.75
N TYR A 325 -13.19 -21.13 -16.46
CA TYR A 325 -14.05 -21.89 -15.55
C TYR A 325 -14.48 -23.24 -16.13
N ALA A 326 -14.42 -23.40 -17.45
CA ALA A 326 -14.73 -24.66 -18.13
C ALA A 326 -13.53 -25.63 -18.17
N VAL A 327 -12.34 -25.20 -17.75
CA VAL A 327 -11.12 -26.02 -17.77
C VAL A 327 -10.99 -26.78 -16.44
N PRO A 328 -10.93 -28.14 -16.44
CA PRO A 328 -10.73 -28.94 -15.22
C PRO A 328 -9.44 -28.56 -14.47
N GLN A 329 -9.49 -28.60 -13.14
CA GLN A 329 -8.39 -28.13 -12.27
C GLN A 329 -8.09 -29.10 -11.14
N SER A 330 -6.81 -29.24 -10.82
CA SER A 330 -6.35 -29.94 -9.62
C SER A 330 -6.58 -29.11 -8.35
N ILE A 331 -6.51 -29.75 -7.18
CA ILE A 331 -6.62 -29.06 -5.89
C ILE A 331 -5.49 -28.04 -5.72
N GLN A 332 -4.27 -28.37 -6.17
CA GLN A 332 -3.14 -27.46 -6.14
C GLN A 332 -3.35 -26.24 -7.04
N GLU A 333 -3.89 -26.40 -8.25
CA GLU A 333 -4.22 -25.27 -9.12
C GLU A 333 -5.30 -24.36 -8.50
N ASN A 334 -6.30 -24.93 -7.82
CA ASN A 334 -7.34 -24.15 -7.16
C ASN A 334 -6.78 -23.28 -6.03
N TYR A 335 -5.84 -23.79 -5.22
CA TYR A 335 -5.30 -23.05 -4.08
C TYR A 335 -4.07 -22.19 -4.42
N LEU A 336 -3.19 -22.66 -5.29
CA LEU A 336 -1.90 -22.04 -5.59
C LEU A 336 -1.87 -21.34 -6.96
N GLY A 337 -2.72 -21.77 -7.90
CA GLY A 337 -2.66 -21.36 -9.30
C GLY A 337 -1.69 -22.18 -10.14
N TYR A 338 -0.98 -23.14 -9.55
CA TYR A 338 -0.01 -24.00 -10.22
C TYR A 338 0.20 -25.30 -9.43
N THR A 339 0.91 -26.26 -10.04
CA THR A 339 1.28 -27.52 -9.40
C THR A 339 2.72 -27.50 -8.90
N VAL A 340 2.98 -28.29 -7.86
CA VAL A 340 4.31 -28.48 -7.27
C VAL A 340 4.68 -29.97 -7.36
N ASP A 341 5.07 -30.39 -8.56
CA ASP A 341 5.20 -31.82 -8.91
C ASP A 341 6.45 -32.50 -8.33
N HIS A 342 7.46 -31.73 -7.94
CA HIS A 342 8.75 -32.23 -7.48
C HIS A 342 9.22 -31.53 -6.21
N ALA A 343 9.88 -32.28 -5.34
CA ALA A 343 10.52 -31.75 -4.14
C ALA A 343 11.58 -30.70 -4.50
N PRO A 344 11.73 -29.64 -3.69
CA PRO A 344 12.73 -28.62 -3.94
C PRO A 344 14.15 -29.16 -3.76
N THR A 345 15.03 -28.76 -4.67
CA THR A 345 16.48 -28.76 -4.48
C THR A 345 16.97 -27.35 -4.19
N LEU A 346 18.20 -27.20 -3.69
CA LEU A 346 18.81 -25.88 -3.50
C LEU A 346 18.86 -25.07 -4.81
N ALA A 347 19.13 -25.73 -5.94
CA ALA A 347 19.15 -25.11 -7.25
C ALA A 347 17.76 -24.60 -7.67
N THR A 348 16.70 -25.37 -7.43
CA THR A 348 15.33 -24.94 -7.75
C THR A 348 14.82 -23.87 -6.79
N LEU A 349 15.27 -23.85 -5.53
CA LEU A 349 14.89 -22.83 -4.56
C LEU A 349 15.55 -21.48 -4.87
N LEU A 350 16.85 -21.47 -5.17
CA LEU A 350 17.61 -20.24 -5.43
C LEU A 350 17.56 -19.80 -6.90
N GLY A 351 17.24 -20.71 -7.81
CA GLY A 351 17.09 -20.42 -9.24
C GLY A 351 15.79 -19.66 -9.55
N PRO A 352 15.62 -19.24 -10.83
CA PRO A 352 14.38 -18.61 -11.29
C PRO A 352 13.17 -19.50 -10.99
N GLY A 353 12.19 -18.94 -10.30
CA GLY A 353 10.99 -19.64 -9.90
C GLY A 353 9.74 -19.09 -10.57
N ARG A 354 8.68 -18.96 -9.77
CA ARG A 354 7.42 -18.36 -10.19
C ARG A 354 7.34 -16.95 -9.60
N PRO A 355 7.61 -15.89 -10.38
CA PRO A 355 7.77 -14.55 -9.85
C PRO A 355 6.44 -13.98 -9.37
N ASN A 356 6.41 -13.45 -8.15
CA ASN A 356 5.26 -12.69 -7.68
C ASN A 356 5.16 -11.35 -8.41
N VAL A 357 4.13 -11.16 -9.23
CA VAL A 357 4.00 -9.98 -10.10
C VAL A 357 3.86 -8.71 -9.26
N PHE A 358 3.12 -8.77 -8.14
CA PHE A 358 2.92 -7.62 -7.27
C PHE A 358 4.24 -7.16 -6.61
N PHE A 359 4.92 -8.03 -5.88
CA PHE A 359 6.15 -7.69 -5.17
C PHE A 359 7.31 -7.38 -6.11
N VAL A 360 7.42 -8.05 -7.27
CA VAL A 360 8.41 -7.69 -8.29
C VAL A 360 8.14 -6.28 -8.83
N THR A 361 6.88 -5.96 -9.13
CA THR A 361 6.51 -4.61 -9.60
C THR A 361 6.82 -3.55 -8.55
N VAL A 362 6.41 -3.76 -7.29
CA VAL A 362 6.70 -2.85 -6.18
C VAL A 362 8.21 -2.68 -6.00
N THR A 363 8.98 -3.76 -6.11
CA THR A 363 10.45 -3.73 -6.00
C THR A 363 11.08 -2.87 -7.09
N VAL A 364 10.71 -3.09 -8.36
CA VAL A 364 11.23 -2.32 -9.49
C VAL A 364 10.86 -0.84 -9.35
N LEU A 365 9.62 -0.52 -8.96
CA LEU A 365 9.17 0.85 -8.73
C LEU A 365 9.93 1.50 -7.57
N ALA A 366 10.09 0.82 -6.45
CA ALA A 366 10.79 1.32 -5.27
C ALA A 366 12.28 1.60 -5.57
N LEU A 367 12.96 0.68 -6.26
CA LEU A 367 14.33 0.89 -6.73
C LEU A 367 14.41 2.07 -7.71
N GLY A 368 13.57 2.08 -8.75
CA GLY A 368 13.57 3.12 -9.79
C GLY A 368 13.32 4.52 -9.23
N LEU A 369 12.32 4.68 -8.38
CA LEU A 369 11.99 5.97 -7.75
C LEU A 369 13.10 6.47 -6.82
N TYR A 370 13.71 5.57 -6.04
CA TYR A 370 14.78 5.96 -5.14
C TYR A 370 16.06 6.33 -5.92
N TRP A 371 16.43 5.53 -6.93
CA TRP A 371 17.58 5.83 -7.79
C TRP A 371 17.37 7.14 -8.56
N PHE A 372 16.16 7.38 -9.08
CA PHE A 372 15.80 8.65 -9.70
C PHE A 372 15.97 9.83 -8.73
N GLY A 373 15.47 9.68 -7.49
CA GLY A 373 15.62 10.68 -6.44
C GLY A 373 17.09 10.96 -6.09
N TYR A 374 17.90 9.90 -5.93
CA TYR A 374 19.33 9.98 -5.68
C TYR A 374 20.07 10.73 -6.80
N LEU A 375 19.87 10.34 -8.06
CA LEU A 375 20.50 10.99 -9.21
C LEU A 375 20.06 12.45 -9.33
N ARG A 376 18.82 12.76 -9.00
CA ARG A 376 18.30 14.14 -9.01
C ARG A 376 18.94 15.01 -7.92
N LEU A 377 19.19 14.48 -6.72
CA LEU A 377 19.94 15.22 -5.70
C LEU A 377 21.40 15.43 -6.10
N ARG A 378 22.05 14.40 -6.64
CA ARG A 378 23.43 14.50 -7.15
C ARG A 378 23.57 15.58 -8.22
N ARG A 379 22.65 15.63 -9.19
CA ARG A 379 22.64 16.67 -10.23
C ARG A 379 22.42 18.09 -9.69
N ARG A 380 21.82 18.23 -8.50
CA ARG A 380 21.64 19.51 -7.80
C ARG A 380 22.83 19.88 -6.91
N GLY A 381 23.90 19.08 -6.88
CA GLY A 381 25.05 19.27 -5.97
C GLY A 381 24.71 19.02 -4.50
N ILE A 382 23.59 18.32 -4.21
CA ILE A 382 23.19 18.00 -2.85
C ILE A 382 23.73 16.61 -2.51
N ASP A 383 24.63 16.54 -1.54
CA ASP A 383 25.19 15.27 -1.08
C ASP A 383 24.11 14.37 -0.46
N TRP A 384 24.11 13.11 -0.89
CA TRP A 384 23.32 12.03 -0.32
C TRP A 384 24.21 10.82 -0.02
N PRO A 385 24.19 10.27 1.20
CA PRO A 385 25.08 9.17 1.56
C PRO A 385 24.87 7.92 0.68
N VAL A 386 25.94 7.42 0.07
CA VAL A 386 25.91 6.20 -0.76
C VAL A 386 25.50 4.97 0.05
N SER A 387 25.82 4.93 1.35
CA SER A 387 25.36 3.86 2.25
C SER A 387 23.85 3.73 2.30
N ARG A 388 23.09 4.84 2.22
CA ARG A 388 21.62 4.80 2.18
C ARG A 388 21.10 4.21 0.88
N LEU A 389 21.74 4.52 -0.24
CA LEU A 389 21.43 3.92 -1.53
C LEU A 389 21.73 2.42 -1.53
N ALA A 390 22.87 2.01 -0.98
CA ALA A 390 23.27 0.62 -0.88
C ALA A 390 22.30 -0.19 0.00
N LEU A 391 21.94 0.32 1.18
CA LEU A 391 21.00 -0.36 2.09
C LEU A 391 19.58 -0.45 1.52
N TRP A 392 19.10 0.63 0.90
CA TRP A 392 17.82 0.60 0.18
C TRP A 392 17.83 -0.44 -0.94
N THR A 393 18.89 -0.44 -1.75
CA THR A 393 19.03 -1.38 -2.87
C THR A 393 19.14 -2.82 -2.37
N LEU A 394 19.88 -3.07 -1.29
CA LEU A 394 20.01 -4.39 -0.70
C LEU A 394 18.70 -4.90 -0.11
N GLY A 395 17.94 -4.05 0.60
CA GLY A 395 16.65 -4.44 1.16
C GLY A 395 15.63 -4.84 0.09
N TRP A 396 15.57 -4.09 -1.00
CA TRP A 396 14.74 -4.45 -2.15
C TRP A 396 15.32 -5.60 -2.98
N ALA A 397 16.64 -5.81 -3.01
CA ALA A 397 17.24 -6.99 -3.60
C ALA A 397 16.88 -8.27 -2.84
N VAL A 398 16.78 -8.21 -1.51
CA VAL A 398 16.24 -9.32 -0.69
C VAL A 398 14.78 -9.59 -1.07
N MET A 399 13.94 -8.55 -1.17
CA MET A 399 12.55 -8.72 -1.63
C MET A 399 12.48 -9.36 -3.02
N PHE A 400 13.27 -8.87 -3.98
CA PHE A 400 13.32 -9.43 -5.32
C PHE A 400 13.76 -10.91 -5.29
N ALA A 401 14.79 -11.24 -4.51
CA ALA A 401 15.30 -12.59 -4.41
C ALA A 401 14.23 -13.54 -3.87
N VAL A 402 13.50 -13.18 -2.81
CA VAL A 402 12.46 -14.06 -2.27
C VAL A 402 11.22 -14.11 -3.16
N SER A 403 10.90 -13.04 -3.89
CA SER A 403 9.69 -12.96 -4.71
C SER A 403 9.86 -13.48 -6.14
N ALA A 404 11.09 -13.62 -6.66
CA ALA A 404 11.35 -14.02 -8.05
C ALA A 404 11.95 -15.44 -8.19
N THR A 405 12.44 -16.03 -7.10
CA THR A 405 13.07 -17.36 -7.12
C THR A 405 12.07 -18.47 -6.77
N GLY A 406 12.55 -19.72 -6.75
CA GLY A 406 11.75 -20.85 -6.28
C GLY A 406 11.28 -20.70 -4.84
N LEU A 407 11.92 -19.87 -4.01
CA LEU A 407 11.44 -19.56 -2.66
C LEU A 407 9.97 -19.14 -2.67
N TRP A 408 9.56 -18.24 -3.58
CA TRP A 408 8.16 -17.84 -3.68
C TRP A 408 7.26 -19.02 -4.08
N LYS A 409 7.65 -19.75 -5.13
CA LYS A 409 6.90 -20.91 -5.65
C LYS A 409 6.65 -21.97 -4.56
N PHE A 410 7.65 -22.28 -3.74
CA PHE A 410 7.51 -23.31 -2.72
C PHE A 410 6.90 -22.78 -1.41
N SER A 411 6.90 -21.46 -1.17
CA SER A 411 6.34 -20.87 0.06
C SER A 411 4.85 -21.13 0.25
N GLY A 412 4.07 -21.26 -0.84
CA GLY A 412 2.65 -21.61 -0.73
C GLY A 412 2.41 -23.05 -0.29
N ALA A 413 3.32 -23.96 -0.62
CA ALA A 413 3.18 -25.39 -0.40
C ALA A 413 3.88 -25.92 0.86
N MET A 414 4.96 -25.26 1.29
CA MET A 414 5.79 -25.68 2.42
C MET A 414 5.79 -24.63 3.51
N PHE A 415 5.44 -25.01 4.74
CA PHE A 415 5.50 -24.12 5.89
C PHE A 415 6.94 -23.69 6.19
N SER A 416 7.93 -24.58 6.01
CA SER A 416 9.34 -24.22 6.21
C SER A 416 9.81 -23.09 5.28
N VAL A 417 9.49 -23.20 3.98
CA VAL A 417 9.82 -22.18 2.98
C VAL A 417 8.98 -20.92 3.19
N HIS A 418 7.70 -21.07 3.56
CA HIS A 418 6.85 -19.96 4.00
C HIS A 418 7.52 -19.13 5.08
N MET A 419 8.00 -19.77 6.16
CA MET A 419 8.66 -19.04 7.25
C MET A 419 9.95 -18.35 6.79
N GLY A 420 10.72 -18.96 5.88
CA GLY A 420 11.90 -18.32 5.29
C GLY A 420 11.58 -17.05 4.50
N VAL A 421 10.57 -17.12 3.61
CA VAL A 421 10.08 -15.98 2.83
C VAL A 421 9.49 -14.92 3.76
N HIS A 422 8.57 -15.32 4.64
CA HIS A 422 7.85 -14.41 5.52
C HIS A 422 8.81 -13.65 6.45
N MET A 423 9.79 -14.34 7.07
CA MET A 423 10.82 -13.69 7.90
C MET A 423 11.71 -12.73 7.10
N SER A 424 12.03 -13.07 5.86
CA SER A 424 12.79 -12.17 4.98
C SER A 424 12.01 -10.90 4.64
N VAL A 425 10.71 -11.04 4.34
CA VAL A 425 9.79 -9.95 4.00
C VAL A 425 9.47 -9.06 5.20
N ASN A 426 9.33 -9.63 6.39
CA ASN A 426 8.87 -8.92 7.58
C ASN A 426 9.99 -8.37 8.47
N MET A 427 11.21 -8.91 8.36
CA MET A 427 12.34 -8.50 9.19
C MET A 427 13.55 -8.06 8.37
N VAL A 428 14.12 -8.95 7.55
CA VAL A 428 15.40 -8.69 6.88
C VAL A 428 15.30 -7.50 5.90
N ALA A 429 14.31 -7.52 5.00
CA ALA A 429 14.10 -6.42 4.07
C ALA A 429 13.73 -5.11 4.78
N PRO A 430 12.77 -5.06 5.73
CA PRO A 430 12.43 -3.83 6.44
C PRO A 430 13.60 -3.17 7.17
N VAL A 431 14.45 -3.93 7.86
CA VAL A 431 15.67 -3.41 8.54
C VAL A 431 16.53 -2.61 7.56
N LEU A 432 16.76 -3.16 6.37
CA LEU A 432 17.57 -2.53 5.33
C LEU A 432 16.87 -1.32 4.70
N ILE A 433 15.58 -1.46 4.41
CA ILE A 433 14.75 -0.44 3.75
C ILE A 433 14.67 0.84 4.58
N VAL A 434 14.40 0.75 5.90
CA VAL A 434 14.24 1.94 6.76
C VAL A 434 15.53 2.74 6.93
N MET A 435 16.69 2.11 6.79
CA MET A 435 17.99 2.79 6.83
C MET A 435 18.25 3.63 5.55
N GLY A 436 17.48 3.41 4.48
CA GLY A 436 17.54 4.19 3.25
C GLY A 436 17.04 5.63 3.38
N ALA A 437 16.36 6.00 4.46
CA ALA A 437 15.69 7.30 4.63
C ALA A 437 14.78 7.71 3.44
N PRO A 438 13.89 6.82 2.94
CA PRO A 438 13.05 7.09 1.78
C PRO A 438 12.17 8.33 1.92
N ILE A 439 11.65 8.61 3.13
CA ILE A 439 10.77 9.75 3.37
C ILE A 439 11.57 11.05 3.25
N THR A 440 12.76 11.09 3.85
CA THR A 440 13.67 12.24 3.76
C THR A 440 14.13 12.47 2.33
N LEU A 441 14.43 11.40 1.57
CA LEU A 441 14.77 11.53 0.15
C LEU A 441 13.62 12.16 -0.63
N ALA A 442 12.39 11.66 -0.45
CA ALA A 442 11.21 12.19 -1.11
C ALA A 442 11.01 13.68 -0.79
N LEU A 443 11.08 14.08 0.48
CA LEU A 443 10.95 15.48 0.90
C LEU A 443 12.04 16.41 0.32
N ARG A 444 13.25 15.90 0.07
CA ARG A 444 14.35 16.68 -0.54
C ARG A 444 14.23 16.77 -2.06
N VAL A 445 13.73 15.72 -2.70
CA VAL A 445 13.61 15.64 -4.17
C VAL A 445 12.41 16.44 -4.65
N LEU A 446 11.27 16.27 -3.98
CA LEU A 446 10.01 16.89 -4.37
C LEU A 446 10.13 18.43 -4.32
N PRO A 447 9.62 19.12 -5.37
CA PRO A 447 9.68 20.57 -5.44
C PRO A 447 8.89 21.18 -4.28
N SER A 448 9.46 22.18 -3.64
CA SER A 448 8.74 22.98 -2.66
C SER A 448 8.06 24.13 -3.38
N HIS A 449 6.76 24.29 -3.16
CA HIS A 449 5.97 25.37 -3.77
C HIS A 449 5.88 26.58 -2.84
N ARG A 450 6.98 26.92 -2.15
CA ARG A 450 7.07 28.08 -1.24
C ARG A 450 6.67 29.35 -1.99
N GLY A 451 5.51 29.91 -1.66
CA GLY A 451 4.96 31.12 -2.27
C GLY A 451 3.86 30.89 -3.32
N SER A 452 3.61 29.65 -3.76
CA SER A 452 2.38 29.33 -4.49
C SER A 452 1.23 29.18 -3.50
N ALA A 453 0.05 29.59 -3.90
CA ALA A 453 -1.14 29.32 -3.12
C ALA A 453 -1.48 27.81 -3.09
N THR A 454 -1.03 27.00 -4.07
CA THR A 454 -1.41 25.58 -4.22
C THR A 454 -0.37 24.63 -3.58
N PRO A 455 -0.77 23.72 -2.66
CA PRO A 455 0.13 22.71 -2.12
C PRO A 455 0.67 21.76 -3.20
N GLY A 456 1.97 21.47 -3.13
CA GLY A 456 2.59 20.44 -3.93
C GLY A 456 2.62 19.09 -3.22
N PRO A 457 3.08 18.02 -3.92
CA PRO A 457 3.23 16.69 -3.32
C PRO A 457 4.12 16.66 -2.08
N ARG A 458 5.12 17.57 -2.00
CA ARG A 458 5.98 17.71 -0.83
C ARG A 458 5.20 18.19 0.40
N GLU A 459 4.36 19.20 0.21
CA GLU A 459 3.54 19.80 1.26
C GLU A 459 2.47 18.81 1.75
N VAL A 460 1.86 18.04 0.83
CA VAL A 460 0.93 16.95 1.19
C VAL A 460 1.63 15.88 2.03
N LEU A 461 2.82 15.43 1.63
CA LEU A 461 3.60 14.46 2.40
C LEU A 461 3.97 15.00 3.79
N ALA A 462 4.42 16.27 3.88
CA ALA A 462 4.73 16.90 5.16
C ALA A 462 3.49 17.01 6.07
N ALA A 463 2.33 17.37 5.51
CA ALA A 463 1.08 17.45 6.25
C ALA A 463 0.58 16.09 6.76
N LEU A 464 0.78 15.01 5.97
CA LEU A 464 0.49 13.64 6.40
C LEU A 464 1.38 13.24 7.57
N LEU A 465 2.68 13.54 7.52
CA LEU A 465 3.63 13.24 8.60
C LEU A 465 3.33 14.03 9.88
N ALA A 466 2.72 15.21 9.76
CA ALA A 466 2.28 16.05 10.88
C ALA A 466 0.86 15.70 11.38
N TRP A 467 0.18 14.72 10.78
CA TRP A 467 -1.20 14.39 11.11
C TRP A 467 -1.30 13.75 12.50
N ARG A 468 -2.07 14.35 13.42
CA ARG A 468 -2.14 13.92 14.83
C ARG A 468 -2.46 12.43 15.03
N PRO A 469 -3.38 11.79 14.29
CA PRO A 469 -3.59 10.34 14.37
C PRO A 469 -2.35 9.50 14.10
N LEU A 470 -1.46 9.94 13.21
CA LEU A 470 -0.19 9.26 12.95
C LEU A 470 0.70 9.23 14.21
N ASN A 471 0.62 10.24 15.08
CA ASN A 471 1.35 10.25 16.36
C ASN A 471 0.86 9.16 17.32
N TYR A 472 -0.41 8.78 17.26
CA TYR A 472 -0.95 7.68 18.05
C TYR A 472 -0.56 6.33 17.45
N LEU A 473 -0.63 6.19 16.12
CA LEU A 473 -0.21 4.97 15.43
C LEU A 473 1.30 4.70 15.62
N MET A 474 2.12 5.75 15.58
CA MET A 474 3.56 5.69 15.80
C MET A 474 3.95 5.76 17.28
N HIS A 475 2.99 5.56 18.21
CA HIS A 475 3.32 5.41 19.62
C HIS A 475 4.14 4.12 19.82
N PRO A 476 5.31 4.15 20.48
CA PRO A 476 6.15 2.97 20.65
C PRO A 476 5.38 1.76 21.18
N LEU A 477 4.62 1.91 22.27
CA LEU A 477 3.79 0.82 22.80
C LEU A 477 2.77 0.27 21.78
N ALA A 478 2.15 1.12 20.95
CA ALA A 478 1.19 0.66 19.94
C ALA A 478 1.88 -0.13 18.84
N VAL A 479 3.03 0.35 18.34
CA VAL A 479 3.85 -0.36 17.34
C VAL A 479 4.38 -1.67 17.90
N TRP A 480 4.83 -1.68 19.15
CA TRP A 480 5.31 -2.87 19.84
C TRP A 480 4.20 -3.91 20.02
N LEU A 481 3.03 -3.48 20.51
CA LEU A 481 1.89 -4.37 20.72
C LEU A 481 1.43 -4.95 19.38
N TYR A 482 1.34 -4.12 18.35
CA TYR A 482 1.00 -4.56 16.99
C TYR A 482 2.02 -5.56 16.44
N PHE A 483 3.32 -5.29 16.61
CA PHE A 483 4.39 -6.20 16.18
C PHE A 483 4.29 -7.57 16.84
N VAL A 484 4.11 -7.63 18.16
CA VAL A 484 4.00 -8.90 18.90
C VAL A 484 2.68 -9.60 18.59
N THR A 485 1.55 -8.89 18.70
CA THR A 485 0.23 -9.52 18.60
C THR A 485 -0.12 -10.00 17.20
N ALA A 486 0.40 -9.36 16.14
CA ALA A 486 0.16 -9.77 14.76
C ALA A 486 0.58 -11.23 14.51
N PHE A 487 1.76 -11.64 14.98
CA PHE A 487 2.24 -13.02 14.78
C PHE A 487 1.37 -14.05 15.52
N TYR A 488 1.11 -13.81 16.80
CA TYR A 488 0.34 -14.75 17.62
C TYR A 488 -1.10 -14.85 17.13
N GLY A 489 -1.72 -13.72 16.80
CA GLY A 489 -3.08 -13.66 16.27
C GLY A 489 -3.23 -14.37 14.93
N LEU A 490 -2.23 -14.30 14.04
CA LEU A 490 -2.27 -15.00 12.76
C LEU A 490 -2.10 -16.51 12.95
N TYR A 491 -0.97 -16.94 13.54
CA TYR A 491 -0.56 -18.35 13.49
C TYR A 491 -1.21 -19.22 14.56
N PHE A 492 -1.56 -18.68 15.73
CA PHE A 492 -2.25 -19.44 16.79
C PHE A 492 -3.77 -19.28 16.76
N SER A 493 -4.32 -18.79 15.66
CA SER A 493 -5.76 -18.80 15.37
C SER A 493 -6.05 -19.51 14.05
N SER A 494 -7.33 -19.60 13.67
CA SER A 494 -7.74 -20.12 12.36
C SER A 494 -7.42 -19.17 11.20
N LEU A 495 -6.89 -17.97 11.46
CA LEU A 495 -6.64 -16.97 10.43
C LEU A 495 -5.56 -17.40 9.44
N PHE A 496 -4.49 -18.05 9.90
CA PHE A 496 -3.45 -18.57 9.02
C PHE A 496 -3.98 -19.65 8.07
N ASP A 497 -4.73 -20.63 8.60
CA ASP A 497 -5.38 -21.68 7.82
C ASP A 497 -6.31 -21.11 6.74
N TRP A 498 -7.06 -20.07 7.07
CA TRP A 498 -7.94 -19.38 6.14
C TRP A 498 -7.18 -18.57 5.10
N ALA A 499 -6.16 -17.81 5.51
CA ALA A 499 -5.40 -16.92 4.63
C ALA A 499 -4.62 -17.68 3.56
N MET A 500 -4.13 -18.90 3.88
CA MET A 500 -3.40 -19.72 2.92
C MET A 500 -4.29 -20.25 1.79
N ARG A 501 -5.60 -20.38 2.00
CA ARG A 501 -6.55 -20.85 0.96
C ARG A 501 -6.78 -19.85 -0.16
N TYR A 502 -6.41 -18.59 0.04
CA TYR A 502 -6.70 -17.53 -0.92
C TYR A 502 -5.44 -16.73 -1.20
N HIS A 503 -5.00 -16.74 -2.46
CA HIS A 503 -3.78 -16.04 -2.89
C HIS A 503 -3.76 -14.58 -2.43
N TRP A 504 -4.86 -13.83 -2.60
CA TRP A 504 -4.93 -12.43 -2.17
C TRP A 504 -4.80 -12.24 -0.65
N ALA A 505 -5.29 -13.19 0.15
CA ALA A 505 -5.17 -13.12 1.61
C ALA A 505 -3.73 -13.42 2.04
N HIS A 506 -3.06 -14.36 1.36
CA HIS A 506 -1.62 -14.57 1.51
C HIS A 506 -0.81 -13.34 1.09
N GLN A 507 -1.17 -12.65 0.00
CA GLN A 507 -0.53 -11.37 -0.36
C GLN A 507 -0.73 -10.31 0.72
N PHE A 508 -1.95 -10.16 1.21
CA PHE A 508 -2.27 -9.22 2.27
C PHE A 508 -1.47 -9.53 3.55
N MET A 509 -1.32 -10.81 3.91
CA MET A 509 -0.46 -11.25 5.01
C MET A 509 0.97 -10.75 4.81
N ASN A 510 1.59 -10.99 3.66
CA ASN A 510 2.96 -10.51 3.39
C ASN A 510 3.08 -8.98 3.46
N VAL A 511 2.14 -8.24 2.87
CA VAL A 511 2.11 -6.76 2.93
C VAL A 511 1.94 -6.27 4.37
N HIS A 512 1.03 -6.88 5.13
CA HIS A 512 0.75 -6.57 6.53
C HIS A 512 2.01 -6.74 7.40
N PHE A 513 2.72 -7.86 7.26
CA PHE A 513 3.93 -8.13 8.05
C PHE A 513 5.14 -7.33 7.57
N MET A 514 5.26 -7.04 6.27
CA MET A 514 6.24 -6.07 5.77
C MET A 514 6.01 -4.69 6.39
N PHE A 515 4.76 -4.21 6.40
CA PHE A 515 4.39 -2.94 7.01
C PHE A 515 4.67 -2.94 8.52
N THR A 516 4.35 -4.03 9.21
CA THR A 516 4.63 -4.23 10.64
C THR A 516 6.12 -4.11 10.94
N GLY A 517 6.97 -4.76 10.13
CA GLY A 517 8.43 -4.62 10.21
C GLY A 517 8.91 -3.19 9.95
N LEU A 518 8.40 -2.53 8.90
CA LEU A 518 8.76 -1.16 8.56
C LEU A 518 8.43 -0.17 9.70
N LEU A 519 7.27 -0.34 10.36
CA LEU A 519 6.90 0.46 11.53
C LEU A 519 7.85 0.22 12.71
N PHE A 520 8.09 -1.05 13.05
CA PHE A 520 8.93 -1.43 14.19
C PHE A 520 10.37 -0.95 14.01
N TYR A 521 11.02 -1.31 12.91
CA TYR A 521 12.41 -0.92 12.64
C TYR A 521 12.54 0.58 12.32
N GLY A 522 11.49 1.21 11.80
CA GLY A 522 11.42 2.66 11.61
C GLY A 522 11.58 3.45 12.92
N LEU A 523 11.06 2.94 14.04
CA LEU A 523 11.24 3.56 15.37
C LEU A 523 12.63 3.32 15.96
N VAL A 524 13.25 2.18 15.66
CA VAL A 524 14.53 1.76 16.28
C VAL A 524 15.73 2.28 15.49
N ILE A 525 15.86 1.90 14.22
CA ILE A 525 17.07 2.15 13.40
C ILE A 525 16.81 3.04 12.18
N GLY A 526 15.55 3.39 11.91
CA GLY A 526 15.15 4.20 10.77
C GLY A 526 15.96 5.49 10.67
N ALA A 527 16.43 5.79 9.47
CA ALA A 527 17.17 7.03 9.20
C ALA A 527 16.26 8.25 8.98
N ASP A 528 14.96 8.00 8.75
CA ASP A 528 13.91 9.01 8.77
C ASP A 528 13.50 9.34 10.22
N LYS A 529 13.15 10.61 10.49
CA LYS A 529 12.70 11.01 11.82
C LYS A 529 11.23 10.59 12.04
N PRO A 530 10.93 9.66 12.95
CA PRO A 530 9.55 9.31 13.25
C PRO A 530 8.85 10.45 14.01
N PRO A 531 7.50 10.50 13.99
CA PRO A 531 6.77 11.54 14.72
C PRO A 531 7.00 11.49 16.24
N ARG A 532 7.26 10.30 16.79
CA ARG A 532 7.64 10.06 18.20
C ARG A 532 8.98 9.32 18.28
N PRO A 533 10.12 10.03 18.26
CA PRO A 533 11.43 9.39 18.34
C PRO A 533 11.71 8.83 19.73
N LEU A 534 12.38 7.68 19.77
CA LEU A 534 12.90 7.08 21.00
C LEU A 534 14.35 7.57 21.26
N PRO A 535 14.73 7.84 22.52
CA PRO A 535 16.14 8.02 22.89
C PRO A 535 16.91 6.72 22.65
N TYR A 536 18.25 6.77 22.50
CA TYR A 536 19.07 5.59 22.20
C TYR A 536 18.87 4.41 23.16
N VAL A 537 18.88 4.68 24.47
CA VAL A 537 18.59 3.65 25.49
C VAL A 537 17.18 3.08 25.31
N GLY A 538 16.21 3.94 24.98
CA GLY A 538 14.84 3.53 24.68
C GLY A 538 14.74 2.64 23.44
N LYS A 539 15.53 2.88 22.38
CA LYS A 539 15.59 2.03 21.19
C LYS A 539 16.13 0.63 21.51
N ILE A 540 17.17 0.55 22.34
CA ILE A 540 17.75 -0.71 22.83
C ILE A 540 16.69 -1.46 23.64
N GLY A 541 16.12 -0.83 24.67
CA GLY A 541 15.08 -1.46 25.50
C GLY A 541 13.86 -1.92 24.69
N PHE A 542 13.43 -1.11 23.71
CA PHE A 542 12.34 -1.44 22.81
C PHE A 542 12.61 -2.71 22.00
N LEU A 543 13.80 -2.80 21.37
CA LEU A 543 14.21 -3.99 20.63
C LEU A 543 14.29 -5.23 21.53
N PHE A 544 15.04 -5.13 22.63
CA PHE A 544 15.26 -6.26 23.55
C PHE A 544 13.96 -6.74 24.19
N SER A 545 13.01 -5.84 24.46
CA SER A 545 11.71 -6.23 25.02
C SER A 545 10.87 -7.10 24.09
N ALA A 546 11.05 -6.99 22.76
CA ALA A 546 10.33 -7.81 21.79
C ALA A 546 10.96 -9.20 21.57
N MET A 547 12.27 -9.35 21.86
CA MET A 547 13.01 -10.59 21.56
C MET A 547 12.46 -11.83 22.25
N PRO A 548 12.11 -11.82 23.56
CA PRO A 548 11.54 -13.01 24.21
C PRO A 548 10.26 -13.47 23.54
N PHE A 549 9.42 -12.53 23.07
CA PHE A 549 8.16 -12.87 22.40
C PHE A 549 8.38 -13.52 21.02
N HIS A 550 9.42 -13.12 20.30
CA HIS A 550 9.85 -13.82 19.08
C HIS A 550 10.37 -15.22 19.37
N ALA A 551 11.22 -15.36 20.39
CA ALA A 551 11.76 -16.66 20.80
C ALA A 551 10.64 -17.61 21.24
N PHE A 552 9.70 -17.14 22.07
CA PHE A 552 8.53 -17.92 22.48
C PHE A 552 7.63 -18.28 21.31
N PHE A 553 7.48 -17.40 20.31
CA PHE A 553 6.74 -17.71 19.10
C PHE A 553 7.39 -18.88 18.33
N ALA A 554 8.71 -18.82 18.11
CA ALA A 554 9.45 -19.89 17.45
C ALA A 554 9.40 -21.21 18.23
N VAL A 555 9.59 -21.17 19.55
CA VAL A 555 9.43 -22.33 20.45
C VAL A 555 8.01 -22.88 20.41
N GLY A 556 7.00 -22.02 20.37
CA GLY A 556 5.60 -22.43 20.26
C GLY A 556 5.33 -23.22 18.99
N ILE A 557 5.91 -22.82 17.85
CA ILE A 557 5.83 -23.60 16.61
C ILE A 557 6.58 -24.94 16.75
N LEU A 558 7.81 -24.92 17.27
CA LEU A 558 8.67 -26.10 17.45
C LEU A 558 8.11 -27.16 18.40
N SER A 559 7.36 -26.71 19.40
CA SER A 559 6.78 -27.57 20.43
C SER A 559 5.32 -27.90 20.18
N SER A 560 4.71 -27.35 19.12
CA SER A 560 3.30 -27.59 18.81
C SER A 560 3.11 -29.05 18.38
N PRO A 561 2.23 -29.81 19.07
CA PRO A 561 1.84 -31.14 18.60
C PRO A 561 0.79 -31.06 17.48
N ALA A 562 0.21 -29.89 17.24
CA ALA A 562 -0.81 -29.66 16.23
C ALA A 562 -0.21 -28.98 14.98
N LEU A 563 -0.71 -29.40 13.81
CA LEU A 563 -0.39 -28.80 12.53
C LEU A 563 -1.07 -27.43 12.40
N LEU A 564 -0.27 -26.41 12.05
CA LEU A 564 -0.73 -25.11 11.63
C LEU A 564 -1.30 -25.22 10.21
N ALA A 565 -2.41 -24.54 9.97
CA ALA A 565 -3.20 -24.72 8.75
C ALA A 565 -3.60 -26.20 8.49
N PRO A 566 -4.29 -26.84 9.45
CA PRO A 566 -4.58 -28.27 9.43
C PRO A 566 -5.57 -28.70 8.33
N THR A 567 -6.21 -27.76 7.64
CA THR A 567 -7.06 -28.08 6.49
C THR A 567 -6.34 -27.80 5.17
N PHE A 568 -5.57 -26.72 5.10
CA PHE A 568 -4.94 -26.29 3.86
C PHE A 568 -3.80 -27.22 3.44
N TYR A 569 -2.78 -27.42 4.28
CA TYR A 569 -1.60 -28.21 3.88
C TYR A 569 -1.93 -29.66 3.52
N PRO A 570 -2.77 -30.38 4.30
CA PRO A 570 -3.18 -31.73 3.91
C PRO A 570 -3.99 -31.76 2.61
N SER A 571 -4.79 -30.73 2.33
CA SER A 571 -5.63 -30.70 1.12
C SER A 571 -4.84 -30.58 -0.19
N LEU A 572 -3.60 -30.05 -0.15
CA LEU A 572 -2.76 -29.93 -1.34
C LEU A 572 -2.31 -31.30 -1.89
N ASP A 573 -2.37 -32.35 -1.08
CA ASP A 573 -2.06 -33.74 -1.44
C ASP A 573 -0.73 -33.88 -2.23
N ILE A 574 0.33 -33.28 -1.70
CA ILE A 574 1.63 -33.23 -2.37
C ILE A 574 2.36 -34.55 -2.15
N ALA A 575 2.45 -35.37 -3.20
CA ALA A 575 2.95 -36.75 -3.14
C ALA A 575 4.36 -36.93 -2.55
N TRP A 576 5.27 -35.96 -2.76
CA TRP A 576 6.64 -36.01 -2.23
C TRP A 576 6.77 -35.41 -0.82
N MET A 577 5.72 -34.79 -0.30
CA MET A 577 5.69 -34.19 1.03
C MET A 577 5.21 -35.23 2.04
N GLY A 578 6.15 -35.83 2.76
CA GLY A 578 5.85 -36.88 3.74
C GLY A 578 5.24 -36.31 5.02
N ASP A 579 6.09 -35.86 5.95
CA ASP A 579 5.67 -35.42 7.27
C ASP A 579 5.51 -33.88 7.34
N LEU A 580 4.25 -33.43 7.34
CA LEU A 580 3.89 -32.01 7.46
C LEU A 580 4.30 -31.40 8.81
N LEU A 581 4.30 -32.19 9.88
CA LEU A 581 4.74 -31.72 11.19
C LEU A 581 6.25 -31.55 11.23
N ALA A 582 7.00 -32.42 10.56
CA ALA A 582 8.45 -32.24 10.37
C ALA A 582 8.77 -30.95 9.57
N ASP A 583 8.01 -30.65 8.52
CA ASP A 583 8.16 -29.39 7.77
C ASP A 583 7.83 -28.16 8.63
N GLN A 584 6.76 -28.25 9.46
CA GLN A 584 6.43 -27.21 10.43
C GLN A 584 7.55 -26.99 11.45
N ASN A 585 8.11 -28.07 12.00
CA ASN A 585 9.23 -28.02 12.93
C ASN A 585 10.44 -27.33 12.30
N LEU A 586 10.76 -27.66 11.04
CA LEU A 586 11.80 -26.96 10.29
C LEU A 586 11.48 -25.46 10.13
N GLY A 587 10.22 -25.10 9.85
CA GLY A 587 9.77 -23.71 9.83
C GLY A 587 9.96 -22.99 11.17
N GLY A 588 9.72 -23.67 12.30
CA GLY A 588 10.03 -23.17 13.64
C GLY A 588 11.52 -22.90 13.84
N GLN A 589 12.40 -23.80 13.37
CA GLN A 589 13.86 -23.63 13.43
C GLN A 589 14.32 -22.45 12.57
N ILE A 590 13.76 -22.32 11.35
CA ILE A 590 14.04 -21.19 10.45
C ILE A 590 13.60 -19.87 11.10
N THR A 591 12.43 -19.85 11.74
CA THR A 591 11.91 -18.68 12.45
C THR A 591 12.85 -18.25 13.57
N TRP A 592 13.35 -19.21 14.36
CA TRP A 592 14.36 -18.94 15.38
C TRP A 592 15.62 -18.36 14.74
N ALA A 593 16.26 -19.11 13.83
CA ALA A 593 17.55 -18.74 13.26
C ALA A 593 17.52 -17.40 12.53
N THR A 594 16.45 -17.13 11.79
CA THR A 594 16.30 -15.89 11.02
C THR A 594 16.07 -14.69 11.94
N GLY A 595 15.49 -14.87 13.14
CA GLY A 595 15.30 -13.77 14.10
C GLY A 595 16.59 -13.14 14.61
N GLU A 596 17.67 -13.91 14.65
CA GLU A 596 18.99 -13.46 15.10
C GLU A 596 19.67 -12.53 14.08
N ILE A 597 19.40 -12.71 12.77
CA ILE A 597 20.04 -11.93 11.71
C ILE A 597 19.67 -10.43 11.79
N PRO A 598 18.37 -10.03 11.80
CA PRO A 598 17.94 -8.65 12.01
C PRO A 598 18.48 -8.06 13.31
N MET A 599 18.53 -8.85 14.37
CA MET A 599 19.04 -8.40 15.67
C MET A 599 20.50 -7.97 15.56
N LEU A 600 21.36 -8.81 14.99
CA LEU A 600 22.76 -8.47 14.77
C LEU A 600 22.90 -7.22 13.89
N MET A 601 22.11 -7.12 12.81
CA MET A 601 22.11 -5.95 11.93
C MET A 601 21.73 -4.67 12.68
N VAL A 602 20.71 -4.73 13.53
CA VAL A 602 20.25 -3.60 14.35
C VAL A 602 21.30 -3.20 15.37
N ILE A 603 21.90 -4.16 16.08
CA ILE A 603 22.95 -3.87 17.08
C ILE A 603 24.14 -3.18 16.41
N ILE A 604 24.63 -3.72 15.30
CA ILE A 604 25.71 -3.12 14.51
C ILE A 604 25.33 -1.69 14.09
N ALA A 605 24.13 -1.50 13.54
CA ALA A 605 23.65 -0.19 13.11
C ALA A 605 23.56 0.81 14.27
N LEU A 606 23.03 0.40 15.43
CA LEU A 606 22.91 1.26 16.61
C LEU A 606 24.28 1.68 17.15
N VAL A 607 25.25 0.77 17.20
CA VAL A 607 26.64 1.11 17.60
C VAL A 607 27.24 2.15 16.65
N PHE A 608 27.10 1.95 15.33
CA PHE A 608 27.58 2.94 14.35
C PHE A 608 26.86 4.29 14.47
N GLN A 609 25.54 4.29 14.70
CA GLN A 609 24.76 5.51 14.90
C GLN A 609 25.19 6.27 16.16
N TRP A 610 25.40 5.54 17.26
CA TRP A 610 25.81 6.09 18.55
C TRP A 610 27.22 6.71 18.47
N VAL A 611 28.21 5.99 17.93
CA VAL A 611 29.58 6.52 17.74
C VAL A 611 29.59 7.79 16.89
N LYS A 612 28.77 7.82 15.83
CA LYS A 612 28.67 8.99 14.95
C LYS A 612 28.02 10.18 15.64
N GLU A 613 27.00 9.95 16.46
CA GLU A 613 26.34 11.02 17.21
C GLU A 613 27.26 11.59 18.27
N ASP A 614 27.92 10.74 19.05
CA ASP A 614 28.86 11.14 20.10
C ASP A 614 30.02 11.98 19.51
N THR A 615 30.55 11.56 18.36
CA THR A 615 31.57 12.33 17.62
C THR A 615 31.06 13.71 17.17
N ARG A 616 29.79 13.83 16.78
CA ARG A 616 29.20 15.12 16.36
C ARG A 616 28.93 16.03 17.54
N ASP A 617 28.50 15.46 18.66
CA ASP A 617 28.23 16.16 19.90
C ASP A 617 29.54 16.65 20.54
N ALA A 618 30.60 15.85 20.53
CA ALA A 618 31.95 16.27 20.89
C ALA A 618 32.40 17.48 20.05
N LYS A 619 32.36 17.37 18.71
CA LYS A 619 32.70 18.49 17.80
C LYS A 619 31.81 19.74 17.92
N ARG A 620 30.58 19.59 18.44
CA ARG A 620 29.69 20.73 18.71
C ARG A 620 30.13 21.43 20.00
N LYS A 621 30.42 20.66 21.05
CA LYS A 621 30.95 21.17 22.32
C LYS A 621 32.30 21.85 22.13
N ASP A 622 33.23 21.21 21.42
CA ASP A 622 34.53 21.79 21.09
C ASP A 622 34.38 23.15 20.38
N ARG A 623 33.48 23.25 19.38
CA ARG A 623 33.21 24.51 18.69
C ARG A 623 32.53 25.57 19.57
N ALA A 624 31.67 25.17 20.49
CA ALA A 624 31.04 26.10 21.43
C ALA A 624 32.06 26.66 22.43
N MET A 625 33.01 25.82 22.88
CA MET A 625 34.14 26.22 23.71
C MET A 625 35.11 27.14 22.93
N ASP A 626 35.50 26.77 21.70
CA ASP A 626 36.42 27.56 20.86
C ASP A 626 35.85 28.94 20.48
N SER A 627 34.51 29.07 20.43
CA SER A 627 33.83 30.34 20.11
C SER A 627 33.48 31.18 21.34
N GLY A 628 33.80 30.72 22.55
CA GLY A 628 33.48 31.41 23.81
C GLY A 628 31.98 31.52 24.10
N LEU A 629 31.14 30.72 23.43
CA LEU A 629 29.69 30.65 23.65
C LEU A 629 29.30 29.72 24.80
N ASP A 630 30.25 28.93 25.29
CA ASP A 630 30.11 28.01 26.42
C ASP A 630 31.32 28.15 27.35
N ASP A 631 31.14 28.89 28.45
CA ASP A 631 32.12 29.17 29.50
C ASP A 631 32.03 28.17 30.67
N SER A 632 31.25 27.09 30.51
CA SER A 632 30.98 26.12 31.58
C SER A 632 32.24 25.48 32.17
N PHE A 633 33.29 25.30 31.36
CA PHE A 633 34.60 24.82 31.82
C PHE A 633 35.37 25.86 32.64
N GLU A 634 35.33 27.14 32.26
CA GLU A 634 35.95 28.23 33.04
C GLU A 634 35.19 28.45 34.35
N ALA A 635 33.86 28.45 34.31
CA ALA A 635 33.01 28.55 35.50
C ALA A 635 33.22 27.36 36.45
N TYR A 636 33.36 26.14 35.93
CA TYR A 636 33.64 24.95 36.72
C TYR A 636 35.04 24.98 37.35
N ASN A 637 36.06 25.39 36.58
CA ASN A 637 37.41 25.58 37.09
C ASN A 637 37.46 26.67 38.17
N ALA A 638 36.75 27.79 37.98
CA ALA A 638 36.63 28.86 38.97
C ALA A 638 35.97 28.35 40.26
N MET A 639 34.92 27.53 40.17
CA MET A 639 34.27 26.91 41.33
C MET A 639 35.21 25.95 42.08
N LEU A 640 35.94 25.09 41.36
CA LEU A 640 36.95 24.21 41.97
C LEU A 640 38.08 25.01 42.64
N GLN A 641 38.49 26.11 42.03
CA GLN A 641 39.50 27.01 42.59
C GLN A 641 38.99 27.64 43.88
N GLN A 642 37.75 28.12 43.91
CA GLN A 642 37.06 28.65 45.10
C GLN A 642 36.98 27.61 46.22
N LEU A 643 36.64 26.35 45.90
CA LEU A 643 36.63 25.25 46.87
C LEU A 643 38.03 24.91 47.41
N SER A 644 39.06 25.02 46.56
CA SER A 644 40.45 24.80 46.97
C SER A 644 40.96 25.93 47.88
N GLU A 645 40.58 27.17 47.61
CA GLU A 645 40.93 28.34 48.41
C GLU A 645 40.23 28.32 49.77
N GLN A 646 38.96 27.91 49.81
CA GLN A 646 38.21 27.71 51.06
C GLN A 646 38.83 26.59 51.92
N HIS A 647 39.30 25.49 51.32
CA HIS A 647 39.98 24.42 52.05
C HIS A 647 41.45 24.73 52.40
N GLY A 648 42.15 25.52 51.58
CA GLY A 648 43.53 25.96 51.82
C GLY A 648 43.63 27.05 52.90
N GLY A 649 42.63 27.92 53.01
CA GLY A 649 42.53 28.94 54.06
C GLY A 649 42.35 28.36 55.47
N ALA A 650 41.75 27.17 55.60
CA ALA A 650 41.57 26.49 56.88
C ALA A 650 42.86 25.89 57.48
N ARG A 651 44.00 25.91 56.76
CA ARG A 651 45.32 25.46 57.25
C ARG A 651 46.28 26.58 57.65
N ARG A 652 45.89 27.86 57.57
CA ARG A 652 46.62 28.99 58.17
C ARG A 652 45.87 29.47 59.42
N GLY A 653 45.99 28.69 60.50
CA GLY A 653 45.62 29.16 61.83
C GLY A 653 46.56 30.28 62.30
N PRO A 654 46.10 31.18 63.19
CA PRO A 654 46.80 32.41 63.55
C PRO A 654 48.18 32.15 64.16
N GLN A 655 49.15 32.98 63.80
CA GLN A 655 50.38 33.14 64.57
C GLN A 655 50.01 33.50 66.02
N ASP A 656 50.53 32.71 66.95
CA ASP A 656 50.51 32.96 68.37
C ASP A 656 51.50 34.11 68.65
N GLU A 657 50.99 35.34 68.77
CA GLU A 657 51.68 36.43 69.46
C GLU A 657 51.15 36.48 70.89
N SER A 658 51.93 35.94 71.84
CA SER A 658 51.93 36.42 73.22
C SER A 658 53.31 36.28 73.88
N ASP A 659 53.86 37.44 74.26
CA ASP A 659 54.82 37.74 75.34
C ASP A 659 55.95 36.73 75.71
N ARG A 660 57.19 37.02 75.27
CA ARG A 660 58.38 37.39 76.09
C ARG A 660 59.71 37.25 75.34
#